data_AF-A0A6B2VJF9-F1
#
_entry.id   AF-A0A6B2VJF9-F1
#
_cell.length_a   1.000
_cell.length_b   1.000
_cell.length_c   1.000
_cell.angle_alpha   90.00
_cell.angle_beta   90.00
_cell.angle_gamma   90.00
#
_symmetry.space_group_name_H-M   'P 1'
#
loop_
_entity.id
_entity.type
_entity.pdbx_description
1 polymer ?
#
loop_
_entity_poly.entity_id
_entity_poly.type
_entity_poly.pdbx_seq_one_letter_code
_entity_poly.pdbx_strand_id
1 'polypeptide(L)'
;MTDSLSSFIGEAHGSVHSGDGPQFNFYVQAAQRLLGARERRRPHSIAAEDRRRLLERFVPPPGLQQARDRLRTERAVLVDGLPGSGRRTAALMLLHELPDDRGSLHELPDTSDDDTALPLDPADINPGDRLLLDLSEAEEARFLGVQGTLSDFRSRVIDRGAHLAVVLPHHLGYLLRSDVRHLMAEIRRPDARRVLAVHLRADGILPTEEEVAGPELAAFLNRVPIADVAALGDRIRRYRNASTADHGFPHWLAQALSEQHDQTSRVAADLKATTSGRHRALLLSLAMFHGATPDVVLAGANNLLRMLSHPPDPTPRLERADLHAELDAIHALSTSEVRFRTVGYDRAVRSHFWTYLPDIRRQLRDWLGGRVADPAMSPAVRERAIDRFADQALRVDRPEDLAWLADRWMSSRSSAHLVPQAAQALALGLHDDRHGRFFRQRIYDWSLSRDTSDQLRRVLIVVCSQTMARSHPDQALVRLHHVARRSRGSTGEEAERAVIDLSRSDDRMYRKMLARLSDGIALGLWPADLTLFRELADPVRLGGDATVRKSLATGWGGLLRRPAPEWTGVVERWLITCQDARCREPVAEVLAAGCGADTVVAGRLFRAAQEWRRKEPGAPRADVLSCLLQKLDTAQGIEPYGHAA
;
A
#
# COMPACT_ATOMS: atom_id res chain seq x y z
N MET A 1 43.95 2.65 -36.33
CA MET A 1 42.57 3.06 -36.65
C MET A 1 41.64 1.99 -36.10
N THR A 2 40.99 2.29 -34.99
CA THR A 2 39.93 1.46 -34.41
C THR A 2 38.69 2.34 -34.39
N ASP A 3 37.86 2.18 -35.41
CA ASP A 3 36.58 2.87 -35.50
C ASP A 3 35.67 2.39 -34.38
N SER A 4 35.37 3.28 -33.45
CA SER A 4 34.29 3.08 -32.48
C SER A 4 32.97 3.27 -33.23
N LEU A 5 32.28 2.17 -33.49
CA LEU A 5 30.89 2.17 -33.96
C LEU A 5 30.02 2.88 -32.92
N SER A 6 29.71 4.15 -33.16
CA SER A 6 28.68 4.89 -32.42
C SER A 6 27.37 4.81 -33.19
N SER A 7 26.32 4.33 -32.53
CA SER A 7 24.98 4.28 -33.11
C SER A 7 24.23 5.56 -32.74
N PHE A 8 23.81 6.33 -33.75
CA PHE A 8 23.00 7.53 -33.58
C PHE A 8 21.52 7.17 -33.76
N ILE A 9 20.70 7.42 -32.74
CA ILE A 9 19.25 7.21 -32.78
C ILE A 9 18.58 8.58 -32.78
N GLY A 10 18.04 8.98 -33.93
CA GLY A 10 17.52 10.33 -34.16
C GLY A 10 16.20 10.64 -33.45
N GLU A 11 15.39 9.62 -33.13
CA GLU A 11 14.12 9.78 -32.42
C GLU A 11 13.76 8.46 -31.72
N ALA A 12 13.44 8.54 -30.43
CA ALA A 12 12.99 7.39 -29.65
C ALA A 12 11.79 7.75 -28.77
N HIS A 13 10.70 7.02 -28.96
CA HIS A 13 9.47 7.17 -28.17
C HIS A 13 9.43 6.19 -26.98
N GLY A 14 10.59 5.75 -26.49
CA GLY A 14 10.76 4.79 -25.40
C GLY A 14 12.17 4.81 -24.78
N SER A 15 12.37 4.07 -23.69
CA SER A 15 13.68 4.03 -22.98
C SER A 15 14.78 3.42 -23.87
N VAL A 16 15.75 4.22 -24.29
CA VAL A 16 16.88 3.78 -25.12
C VAL A 16 18.10 3.48 -24.25
N HIS A 17 18.84 2.43 -24.62
CA HIS A 17 20.11 2.03 -23.99
C HIS A 17 21.28 2.59 -24.81
N SER A 18 22.09 3.46 -24.23
CA SER A 18 23.27 4.02 -24.90
C SER A 18 24.53 4.00 -24.03
N GLY A 19 24.58 3.16 -22.98
CA GLY A 19 25.74 3.06 -22.09
C GLY A 19 25.88 1.68 -21.44
N ASP A 20 27.06 1.32 -20.92
CA ASP A 20 27.45 -0.06 -20.59
C ASP A 20 26.82 -0.68 -19.31
N GLY A 21 25.69 -0.17 -18.83
CA GLY A 21 25.03 -0.63 -17.60
C GLY A 21 23.81 -1.54 -17.84
N PRO A 22 23.50 -2.52 -16.96
CA PRO A 22 22.28 -3.32 -17.06
C PRO A 22 21.00 -2.47 -16.91
N GLN A 23 20.00 -2.69 -17.78
CA GLN A 23 18.70 -2.00 -17.70
C GLN A 23 17.75 -2.67 -16.70
N PHE A 24 17.39 -1.95 -15.64
CA PHE A 24 16.40 -2.41 -14.65
C PHE A 24 15.00 -1.81 -14.84
N ASN A 25 14.87 -0.76 -15.67
CA ASN A 25 13.65 0.04 -15.81
C ASN A 25 12.44 -0.78 -16.29
N PHE A 26 12.68 -1.76 -17.17
CA PHE A 26 11.60 -2.62 -17.70
C PHE A 26 10.89 -3.41 -16.59
N TYR A 27 11.64 -3.95 -15.62
CA TYR A 27 11.08 -4.77 -14.56
C TYR A 27 10.36 -3.95 -13.47
N VAL A 28 10.86 -2.75 -13.18
CA VAL A 28 10.18 -1.78 -12.30
C VAL A 28 8.84 -1.36 -12.91
N GLN A 29 8.82 -1.02 -14.20
CA GLN A 29 7.57 -0.70 -14.92
C GLN A 29 6.62 -1.90 -14.96
N ALA A 30 7.12 -3.12 -15.16
CA ALA A 30 6.30 -4.33 -15.12
C ALA A 30 5.66 -4.54 -13.73
N ALA A 31 6.41 -4.32 -12.65
CA ALA A 31 5.89 -4.38 -11.29
C ALA A 31 4.83 -3.29 -11.03
N GLN A 32 5.07 -2.06 -11.46
CA GLN A 32 4.09 -0.97 -11.38
C GLN A 32 2.80 -1.27 -12.15
N ARG A 33 2.90 -1.82 -13.38
CA ARG A 33 1.73 -2.23 -14.17
C ARG A 33 0.98 -3.38 -13.51
N LEU A 34 1.69 -4.39 -13.00
CA LEU A 34 1.10 -5.53 -12.31
C LEU A 34 0.33 -5.07 -11.07
N LEU A 35 0.98 -4.32 -10.18
CA LEU A 35 0.32 -3.78 -8.99
C LEU A 35 -0.80 -2.82 -9.39
N GLY A 36 -0.54 -1.84 -10.26
CA GLY A 36 -1.56 -0.89 -10.72
C GLY A 36 -2.81 -1.55 -11.29
N ALA A 37 -2.67 -2.64 -12.08
CA ALA A 37 -3.81 -3.41 -12.59
C ALA A 37 -4.56 -4.17 -11.48
N ARG A 38 -3.84 -4.70 -10.48
CA ARG A 38 -4.44 -5.42 -9.34
C ARG A 38 -5.13 -4.47 -8.37
N GLU A 39 -4.54 -3.32 -8.10
CA GLU A 39 -5.11 -2.28 -7.26
C GLU A 39 -6.33 -1.63 -7.93
N ARG A 40 -6.34 -1.44 -9.26
CA ARG A 40 -7.57 -1.05 -10.00
C ARG A 40 -8.69 -2.08 -9.86
N ARG A 41 -8.35 -3.35 -9.61
CA ARG A 41 -9.29 -4.46 -9.46
C ARG A 41 -9.72 -4.70 -8.00
N ARG A 42 -8.98 -4.16 -7.03
CA ARG A 42 -9.25 -4.27 -5.59
C ARG A 42 -9.32 -2.86 -4.98
N PRO A 43 -10.51 -2.28 -4.83
CA PRO A 43 -10.67 -0.95 -4.26
C PRO A 43 -10.44 -1.00 -2.74
N HIS A 44 -9.18 -0.90 -2.31
CA HIS A 44 -8.81 -0.70 -0.91
C HIS A 44 -8.13 0.67 -0.70
N SER A 45 -8.61 1.69 -1.41
CA SER A 45 -8.28 3.07 -1.07
C SER A 45 -9.48 3.75 -0.40
N ILE A 46 -9.19 4.71 0.47
CA ILE A 46 -10.20 5.66 0.94
C ILE A 46 -10.29 6.84 -0.06
N ALA A 47 -10.01 6.62 -1.35
CA ALA A 47 -10.25 7.62 -2.38
C ALA A 47 -11.76 7.86 -2.55
N ALA A 48 -12.14 9.08 -2.94
CA ALA A 48 -13.54 9.47 -3.06
C ALA A 48 -14.36 8.55 -3.99
N GLU A 49 -13.76 8.03 -5.05
CA GLU A 49 -14.39 7.09 -5.98
C GLU A 49 -14.64 5.71 -5.35
N ASP A 50 -13.68 5.20 -4.58
CA ASP A 50 -13.83 3.95 -3.84
C ASP A 50 -14.89 4.07 -2.72
N ARG A 51 -14.96 5.24 -2.04
CA ARG A 51 -16.01 5.53 -1.06
C ARG A 51 -17.40 5.54 -1.70
N ARG A 52 -17.53 6.14 -2.89
CA ARG A 52 -18.80 6.15 -3.66
C ARG A 52 -19.19 4.72 -4.06
N ARG A 53 -18.23 3.95 -4.57
CA ARG A 53 -18.44 2.54 -4.94
C ARG A 53 -18.84 1.67 -3.74
N LEU A 54 -18.26 1.95 -2.57
CA LEU A 54 -18.59 1.28 -1.32
C LEU A 54 -19.98 1.68 -0.83
N LEU A 55 -20.35 2.95 -0.91
CA LEU A 55 -21.68 3.45 -0.54
C LEU A 55 -22.78 2.78 -1.36
N GLU A 56 -22.58 2.61 -2.67
CA GLU A 56 -23.51 1.87 -3.55
C GLU A 56 -23.72 0.41 -3.12
N ARG A 57 -22.73 -0.18 -2.44
CA ARG A 57 -22.70 -1.58 -2.03
C ARG A 57 -22.97 -1.80 -0.55
N PHE A 58 -23.12 -0.72 0.21
CA PHE A 58 -23.22 -0.77 1.66
C PHE A 58 -24.63 -1.10 2.13
N VAL A 59 -24.73 -2.07 3.05
CA VAL A 59 -25.97 -2.38 3.77
C VAL A 59 -25.80 -1.93 5.22
N PRO A 60 -26.59 -0.94 5.69
CA PRO A 60 -26.51 -0.46 7.06
C PRO A 60 -26.70 -1.60 8.08
N PRO A 61 -25.70 -1.90 8.92
CA PRO A 61 -25.84 -2.93 9.93
C PRO A 61 -26.72 -2.46 11.10
N PRO A 62 -27.33 -3.39 11.86
CA PRO A 62 -27.98 -3.04 13.12
C PRO A 62 -26.98 -2.38 14.08
N GLY A 63 -27.40 -1.30 14.74
CA GLY A 63 -26.56 -0.48 15.63
C GLY A 63 -25.95 0.76 14.96
N LEU A 64 -25.94 0.83 13.62
CA LEU A 64 -25.33 1.96 12.90
C LEU A 64 -25.98 3.30 13.25
N GLN A 65 -27.29 3.35 13.45
CA GLN A 65 -27.98 4.59 13.79
C GLN A 65 -27.50 5.16 15.13
N GLN A 66 -27.32 4.31 16.14
CA GLN A 66 -26.78 4.74 17.42
C GLN A 66 -25.34 5.27 17.28
N ALA A 67 -24.55 4.64 16.40
CA ALA A 67 -23.20 5.11 16.09
C ALA A 67 -23.20 6.47 15.38
N ARG A 68 -24.17 6.74 14.48
CA ARG A 68 -24.36 8.05 13.85
C ARG A 68 -24.67 9.13 14.87
N ASP A 69 -25.61 8.86 15.76
CA ASP A 69 -26.08 9.83 16.75
C ASP A 69 -24.94 10.21 17.71
N ARG A 70 -24.14 9.21 18.13
CA ARG A 70 -22.91 9.44 18.91
C ARG A 70 -21.87 10.25 18.14
N LEU A 71 -21.56 9.88 16.90
CA LEU A 71 -20.55 10.59 16.12
C LEU A 71 -20.93 12.06 15.90
N ARG A 72 -22.21 12.35 15.67
CA ARG A 72 -22.72 13.72 15.51
C ARG A 72 -22.69 14.53 16.81
N THR A 73 -23.04 13.91 17.93
CA THR A 73 -23.16 14.61 19.22
C THR A 73 -21.79 14.79 19.89
N GLU A 74 -20.99 13.72 19.90
CA GLU A 74 -19.75 13.65 20.68
C GLU A 74 -18.49 13.92 19.86
N ARG A 75 -18.65 14.08 18.52
CA ARG A 75 -17.57 14.15 17.52
C ARG A 75 -16.63 12.94 17.50
N ALA A 76 -16.97 11.90 18.25
CA ALA A 76 -16.21 10.67 18.36
C ALA A 76 -17.16 9.48 18.56
N VAL A 77 -16.81 8.33 17.98
CA VAL A 77 -17.51 7.06 18.22
C VAL A 77 -16.52 5.90 18.29
N LEU A 78 -16.72 4.99 19.25
CA LEU A 78 -15.98 3.74 19.33
C LEU A 78 -16.88 2.61 18.82
N VAL A 79 -16.49 1.96 17.74
CA VAL A 79 -17.25 0.93 17.06
C VAL A 79 -16.75 -0.44 17.50
N ASP A 80 -17.57 -1.15 18.28
CA ASP A 80 -17.34 -2.55 18.64
C ASP A 80 -18.22 -3.48 17.80
N GLY A 81 -17.77 -4.71 17.61
CA GLY A 81 -18.54 -5.77 16.96
C GLY A 81 -17.68 -7.00 16.71
N LEU A 82 -18.32 -8.17 16.63
CA LEU A 82 -17.63 -9.43 16.33
C LEU A 82 -16.78 -9.34 15.05
N PRO A 83 -15.62 -10.03 14.98
CA PRO A 83 -14.87 -10.18 13.73
C PRO A 83 -15.76 -10.65 12.57
N GLY A 84 -15.62 -10.03 11.40
CA GLY A 84 -16.44 -10.36 10.22
C GLY A 84 -17.83 -9.69 10.15
N SER A 85 -18.21 -8.88 11.15
CA SER A 85 -19.48 -8.12 11.17
C SER A 85 -19.55 -6.95 10.18
N GLY A 86 -18.41 -6.49 9.65
CA GLY A 86 -18.32 -5.26 8.86
C GLY A 86 -18.11 -3.98 9.68
N ARG A 87 -17.72 -4.08 10.97
CA ARG A 87 -17.45 -2.95 11.87
C ARG A 87 -16.56 -1.85 11.27
N ARG A 88 -15.50 -2.22 10.54
CA ARG A 88 -14.59 -1.27 9.89
C ARG A 88 -15.28 -0.51 8.77
N THR A 89 -16.00 -1.23 7.91
CA THR A 89 -16.82 -0.64 6.84
C THR A 89 -17.89 0.28 7.41
N ALA A 90 -18.53 -0.11 8.51
CA ALA A 90 -19.49 0.74 9.22
C ALA A 90 -18.84 2.04 9.71
N ALA A 91 -17.68 1.97 10.38
CA ALA A 91 -16.93 3.14 10.81
C ALA A 91 -16.56 4.09 9.66
N LEU A 92 -16.11 3.53 8.53
CA LEU A 92 -15.79 4.30 7.34
C LEU A 92 -17.03 4.98 6.74
N MET A 93 -18.18 4.30 6.69
CA MET A 93 -19.43 4.88 6.19
C MET A 93 -19.99 5.95 7.11
N LEU A 94 -19.86 5.81 8.43
CA LEU A 94 -20.24 6.85 9.39
C LEU A 94 -19.50 8.16 9.11
N LEU A 95 -18.19 8.08 8.84
CA LEU A 95 -17.38 9.23 8.47
C LEU A 95 -17.75 9.77 7.09
N HIS A 96 -17.99 8.88 6.12
CA HIS A 96 -18.33 9.28 4.75
C HIS A 96 -19.68 10.01 4.65
N GLU A 97 -20.66 9.66 5.48
CA GLU A 97 -21.99 10.27 5.52
C GLU A 97 -21.99 11.69 6.12
N LEU A 98 -20.91 12.11 6.78
CA LEU A 98 -20.76 13.49 7.25
C LEU A 98 -20.55 14.43 6.07
N PRO A 99 -21.02 15.69 6.15
CA PRO A 99 -20.79 16.69 5.12
C PRO A 99 -19.31 16.76 4.73
N ASP A 100 -19.05 16.95 3.43
CA ASP A 100 -17.71 17.33 2.96
C ASP A 100 -17.42 18.76 3.42
N ASP A 101 -16.98 18.87 4.68
CA ASP A 101 -16.43 20.11 5.25
C ASP A 101 -15.05 20.40 4.64
N ARG A 102 -14.36 21.44 5.14
CA ARG A 102 -13.00 21.82 4.68
C ARG A 102 -11.92 20.73 4.88
N GLY A 103 -12.21 19.62 5.57
CA GLY A 103 -11.25 18.56 5.92
C GLY A 103 -11.36 17.28 5.10
N SER A 104 -10.31 16.45 5.15
CA SER A 104 -10.24 15.19 4.41
C SER A 104 -10.66 14.00 5.28
N LEU A 105 -11.16 12.94 4.63
CA LEU A 105 -11.41 11.67 5.30
C LEU A 105 -10.21 10.76 5.07
N HIS A 106 -9.54 10.36 6.15
CA HIS A 106 -8.37 9.47 6.10
C HIS A 106 -8.25 8.62 7.36
N GLU A 107 -7.40 7.60 7.27
CA GLU A 107 -7.12 6.68 8.37
C GLU A 107 -5.84 7.10 9.10
N LEU A 108 -5.94 7.15 10.42
CA LEU A 108 -4.80 7.35 11.32
C LEU A 108 -3.98 6.07 11.38
N PRO A 109 -2.64 6.18 11.43
CA PRO A 109 -1.78 5.01 11.45
C PRO A 109 -2.03 4.18 12.73
N ASP A 110 -2.20 2.87 12.55
CA ASP A 110 -2.35 1.90 13.63
C ASP A 110 -1.09 1.77 14.50
N THR A 111 0.08 2.08 13.92
CA THR A 111 1.39 2.21 14.59
C THR A 111 2.15 3.43 14.08
N SER A 112 2.91 4.09 14.95
CA SER A 112 3.87 5.12 14.53
C SER A 112 5.15 4.48 13.99
N ASP A 113 5.62 4.94 12.83
CA ASP A 113 6.95 4.62 12.29
C ASP A 113 8.03 5.58 12.82
N ASP A 114 7.69 6.50 13.74
CA ASP A 114 8.66 7.33 14.45
C ASP A 114 8.69 6.92 15.93
N ASP A 115 9.85 6.43 16.41
CA ASP A 115 10.07 5.87 17.76
C ASP A 115 9.80 6.87 18.90
N THR A 116 9.81 8.17 18.60
CA THR A 116 9.52 9.25 19.55
C THR A 116 8.09 9.78 19.44
N ALA A 117 7.28 9.27 18.51
CA ALA A 117 5.94 9.80 18.31
C ALA A 117 4.95 9.25 19.34
N LEU A 118 3.99 10.11 19.69
CA LEU A 118 2.89 9.73 20.56
C LEU A 118 2.06 8.62 19.90
N PRO A 119 1.37 7.77 20.70
CA PRO A 119 0.45 6.76 20.17
C PRO A 119 -0.60 7.33 19.21
N LEU A 120 -1.01 8.57 19.46
CA LEU A 120 -1.85 9.42 18.61
C LEU A 120 -1.21 10.82 18.58
N ASP A 121 -0.84 11.31 17.40
CA ASP A 121 -0.20 12.62 17.24
C ASP A 121 -1.24 13.69 16.89
N PRO A 122 -1.44 14.73 17.72
CA PRO A 122 -2.33 15.84 17.40
C PRO A 122 -2.00 16.56 16.09
N ALA A 123 -0.76 16.46 15.60
CA ALA A 123 -0.36 17.01 14.30
C ALA A 123 -1.08 16.33 13.12
N ASP A 124 -1.62 15.12 13.30
CA ASP A 124 -2.40 14.42 12.29
C ASP A 124 -3.84 14.97 12.15
N ILE A 125 -4.28 15.88 13.04
CA ILE A 125 -5.65 16.45 13.01
C ILE A 125 -5.66 17.81 12.29
N ASN A 126 -6.37 17.90 11.16
CA ASN A 126 -6.67 19.18 10.52
C ASN A 126 -8.09 19.66 10.81
N PRO A 127 -8.35 20.98 10.63
CA PRO A 127 -9.70 21.51 10.76
C PRO A 127 -10.71 20.78 9.87
N GLY A 128 -11.77 20.24 10.49
CA GLY A 128 -12.86 19.54 9.78
C GLY A 128 -12.54 18.13 9.28
N ASP A 129 -11.42 17.53 9.69
CA ASP A 129 -11.04 16.18 9.25
C ASP A 129 -12.02 15.10 9.73
N ARG A 130 -12.04 13.98 9.00
CA ARG A 130 -12.82 12.78 9.32
C ARG A 130 -11.86 11.60 9.46
N LEU A 131 -11.57 11.26 10.70
CA LEU A 131 -10.46 10.39 11.09
C LEU A 131 -10.98 8.99 11.40
N LEU A 132 -10.43 7.96 10.74
CA LEU A 132 -10.65 6.56 11.09
C LEU A 132 -9.43 6.04 11.86
N LEU A 133 -9.61 5.43 13.02
CA LEU A 133 -8.55 4.71 13.72
C LEU A 133 -8.93 3.24 13.84
N ASP A 134 -8.25 2.37 13.10
CA ASP A 134 -8.52 0.93 13.15
C ASP A 134 -7.60 0.24 14.17
N LEU A 135 -8.18 -0.17 15.31
CA LEU A 135 -7.50 -0.96 16.34
C LEU A 135 -7.99 -2.41 16.35
N SER A 136 -8.71 -2.86 15.33
CA SER A 136 -9.38 -4.16 15.35
C SER A 136 -8.43 -5.35 15.54
N GLU A 137 -7.19 -5.20 15.07
CA GLU A 137 -6.09 -6.17 15.21
C GLU A 137 -4.98 -5.67 16.16
N ALA A 138 -5.29 -4.68 17.01
CA ALA A 138 -4.32 -4.15 17.97
C ALA A 138 -4.08 -5.15 19.11
N GLU A 139 -2.80 -5.31 19.47
CA GLU A 139 -2.39 -6.03 20.68
C GLU A 139 -2.70 -5.22 21.94
N GLU A 140 -2.75 -5.92 23.08
CA GLU A 140 -3.07 -5.35 24.38
C GLU A 140 -2.24 -4.10 24.74
N ALA A 141 -0.90 -4.17 24.60
CA ALA A 141 -0.02 -3.05 24.92
C ALA A 141 -0.32 -1.81 24.08
N ARG A 142 -0.61 -1.98 22.78
CA ARG A 142 -0.96 -0.89 21.88
C ARG A 142 -2.32 -0.31 22.24
N PHE A 143 -3.30 -1.17 22.51
CA PHE A 143 -4.65 -0.76 22.88
C PHE A 143 -4.64 0.09 24.16
N LEU A 144 -3.90 -0.34 25.18
CA LEU A 144 -3.72 0.41 26.44
C LEU A 144 -3.00 1.75 26.21
N GLY A 145 -1.94 1.77 25.38
CA GLY A 145 -1.22 2.99 25.05
C GLY A 145 -2.09 4.04 24.35
N VAL A 146 -2.94 3.62 23.40
CA VAL A 146 -3.88 4.51 22.71
C VAL A 146 -4.97 5.01 23.67
N GLN A 147 -5.52 4.15 24.52
CA GLN A 147 -6.50 4.57 25.53
C GLN A 147 -5.92 5.58 26.53
N GLY A 148 -4.61 5.54 26.79
CA GLY A 148 -3.93 6.51 27.64
C GLY A 148 -4.01 7.94 27.12
N THR A 149 -4.01 8.14 25.80
CA THR A 149 -3.98 9.46 25.15
C THR A 149 -5.28 9.84 24.43
N LEU A 150 -6.25 8.93 24.35
CA LEU A 150 -7.48 9.11 23.56
C LEU A 150 -8.32 10.32 24.01
N SER A 151 -8.40 10.60 25.31
CA SER A 151 -9.18 11.73 25.84
C SER A 151 -8.58 13.08 25.44
N ASP A 152 -7.25 13.21 25.51
CA ASP A 152 -6.55 14.42 25.09
C ASP A 152 -6.64 14.60 23.57
N PHE A 153 -6.47 13.51 22.82
CA PHE A 153 -6.62 13.51 21.37
C PHE A 153 -8.04 13.89 20.95
N ARG A 154 -9.07 13.37 21.62
CA ARG A 154 -10.47 13.74 21.38
C ARG A 154 -10.72 15.22 21.63
N SER A 155 -10.14 15.79 22.67
CA SER A 155 -10.26 17.23 22.94
C SER A 155 -9.74 18.05 21.76
N ARG A 156 -8.61 17.64 21.18
CA ARG A 156 -8.07 18.26 19.94
C ARG A 156 -8.96 18.05 18.71
N VAL A 157 -9.59 16.88 18.57
CA VAL A 157 -10.57 16.61 17.50
C VAL A 157 -11.74 17.60 17.59
N ILE A 158 -12.27 17.82 18.80
CA ILE A 158 -13.37 18.77 19.05
C ILE A 158 -12.92 20.20 18.74
N ASP A 159 -11.76 20.64 19.25
CA ASP A 159 -11.21 21.99 19.02
C ASP A 159 -11.05 22.31 17.53
N ARG A 160 -10.69 21.30 16.73
CA ARG A 160 -10.49 21.42 15.28
C ARG A 160 -11.78 21.19 14.49
N GLY A 161 -12.91 20.95 15.14
CA GLY A 161 -14.17 20.63 14.48
C GLY A 161 -14.12 19.35 13.64
N ALA A 162 -13.16 18.46 13.90
CA ALA A 162 -12.99 17.18 13.25
C ALA A 162 -13.93 16.12 13.84
N HIS A 163 -13.93 14.92 13.25
CA HIS A 163 -14.69 13.75 13.69
C HIS A 163 -13.78 12.52 13.74
N LEU A 164 -14.00 11.63 14.73
CA LEU A 164 -13.19 10.43 14.94
C LEU A 164 -14.07 9.17 15.03
N ALA A 165 -13.80 8.15 14.22
CA ALA A 165 -14.36 6.82 14.40
C ALA A 165 -13.23 5.84 14.73
N VAL A 166 -13.34 5.13 15.84
CA VAL A 166 -12.34 4.13 16.29
C VAL A 166 -12.95 2.75 16.17
N VAL A 167 -12.31 1.83 15.46
CA VAL A 167 -12.73 0.41 15.42
C VAL A 167 -12.02 -0.32 16.56
N LEU A 168 -12.79 -0.92 17.47
CA LEU A 168 -12.23 -1.56 18.66
C LEU A 168 -11.77 -3.01 18.39
N PRO A 169 -10.70 -3.47 19.06
CA PRO A 169 -10.36 -4.88 19.15
C PRO A 169 -11.39 -5.58 20.04
N HIS A 170 -12.35 -6.28 19.43
CA HIS A 170 -13.46 -6.91 20.15
C HIS A 170 -13.02 -7.79 21.33
N HIS A 171 -11.93 -8.55 21.13
CA HIS A 171 -11.38 -9.44 22.15
C HIS A 171 -10.79 -8.71 23.37
N LEU A 172 -10.48 -7.41 23.26
CA LEU A 172 -9.96 -6.58 24.35
C LEU A 172 -11.02 -5.60 24.89
N GLY A 173 -12.29 -5.71 24.50
CA GLY A 173 -13.35 -4.80 24.94
C GLY A 173 -13.49 -4.71 26.47
N TYR A 174 -13.11 -5.77 27.20
CA TYR A 174 -13.09 -5.80 28.66
C TYR A 174 -12.10 -4.80 29.30
N LEU A 175 -11.03 -4.43 28.58
CA LEU A 175 -10.03 -3.45 29.01
C LEU A 175 -10.47 -2.00 28.74
N LEU A 176 -11.65 -1.77 28.14
CA LEU A 176 -12.11 -0.41 27.83
C LEU A 176 -12.36 0.40 29.10
N ARG A 177 -11.60 1.50 29.26
CA ARG A 177 -11.73 2.45 30.37
C ARG A 177 -13.15 3.05 30.45
N SER A 178 -13.62 3.27 31.67
CA SER A 178 -14.99 3.74 31.94
C SER A 178 -15.29 5.14 31.39
N ASP A 179 -14.29 6.02 31.33
CA ASP A 179 -14.41 7.40 30.85
C ASP A 179 -14.77 7.48 29.36
N VAL A 180 -14.41 6.49 28.54
CA VAL A 180 -14.70 6.46 27.10
C VAL A 180 -15.81 5.48 26.71
N ARG A 181 -16.36 4.70 27.66
CA ARG A 181 -17.44 3.72 27.39
C ARG A 181 -18.72 4.35 26.83
N HIS A 182 -19.03 5.60 27.20
CA HIS A 182 -20.22 6.29 26.70
C HIS A 182 -20.18 6.52 25.17
N LEU A 183 -18.99 6.54 24.57
CA LEU A 183 -18.77 6.69 23.13
C LEU A 183 -18.96 5.37 22.34
N MET A 184 -19.12 4.23 23.03
CA MET A 184 -19.14 2.91 22.42
C MET A 184 -20.48 2.56 21.77
N ALA A 185 -20.47 2.24 20.47
CA ALA A 185 -21.59 1.69 19.72
C ALA A 185 -21.29 0.26 19.26
N GLU A 186 -22.21 -0.66 19.56
CA GLU A 186 -22.12 -2.04 19.10
C GLU A 186 -22.74 -2.17 17.69
N ILE A 187 -21.97 -2.75 16.77
CA ILE A 187 -22.39 -3.07 15.41
C ILE A 187 -22.55 -4.57 15.27
N ARG A 188 -23.74 -4.98 14.83
CA ARG A 188 -24.04 -6.38 14.54
C ARG A 188 -23.91 -6.68 13.06
N ARG A 189 -23.80 -7.97 12.75
CA ARG A 189 -23.71 -8.46 11.38
C ARG A 189 -24.97 -8.05 10.57
N PRO A 190 -24.84 -7.39 9.41
CA PRO A 190 -25.95 -7.12 8.50
C PRO A 190 -26.50 -8.41 7.88
N ASP A 191 -27.71 -8.33 7.31
CA ASP A 191 -28.29 -9.45 6.57
C ASP A 191 -27.44 -9.78 5.33
N ALA A 192 -26.80 -10.95 5.36
CA ALA A 192 -25.93 -11.45 4.31
C ALA A 192 -26.64 -11.61 2.96
N ARG A 193 -27.93 -11.96 2.94
CA ARG A 193 -28.71 -12.03 1.68
C ARG A 193 -28.86 -10.66 1.06
N ARG A 194 -29.17 -9.66 1.89
CA ARG A 194 -29.29 -8.28 1.46
C ARG A 194 -27.94 -7.74 0.95
N VAL A 195 -26.84 -8.05 1.64
CA VAL A 195 -25.49 -7.69 1.17
C VAL A 195 -25.22 -8.28 -0.21
N LEU A 196 -25.41 -9.59 -0.40
CA LEU A 196 -25.20 -10.22 -1.69
C LEU A 196 -26.06 -9.57 -2.80
N ALA A 197 -27.35 -9.35 -2.53
CA ALA A 197 -28.27 -8.75 -3.48
C ALA A 197 -27.84 -7.34 -3.93
N VAL A 198 -27.37 -6.50 -2.99
CA VAL A 198 -26.88 -5.15 -3.31
C VAL A 198 -25.60 -5.23 -4.16
N HIS A 199 -24.67 -6.12 -3.81
CA HIS A 199 -23.44 -6.31 -4.59
C HIS A 199 -23.74 -6.77 -6.02
N LEU A 200 -24.62 -7.76 -6.20
CA LEU A 200 -25.02 -8.24 -7.53
C LEU A 200 -25.70 -7.15 -8.36
N ARG A 201 -26.61 -6.38 -7.74
CA ARG A 201 -27.31 -5.27 -8.41
C ARG A 201 -26.33 -4.20 -8.90
N ALA A 202 -25.34 -3.85 -8.09
CA ALA A 202 -24.32 -2.87 -8.45
C ALA A 202 -23.46 -3.30 -9.66
N ASP A 203 -23.47 -4.59 -10.00
CA ASP A 203 -22.77 -5.16 -11.15
C ASP A 203 -23.74 -5.58 -12.28
N GLY A 204 -25.01 -5.14 -12.20
CA GLY A 204 -26.04 -5.40 -13.21
C GLY A 204 -26.52 -6.85 -13.26
N ILE A 205 -26.39 -7.60 -12.16
CA ILE A 205 -26.88 -8.97 -12.02
C ILE A 205 -28.13 -8.95 -11.14
N LEU A 206 -29.26 -9.35 -11.72
CA LEU A 206 -30.58 -9.31 -11.07
C LEU A 206 -31.16 -10.73 -10.96
N PRO A 207 -30.78 -11.50 -9.94
CA PRO A 207 -31.37 -12.82 -9.72
C PRO A 207 -32.81 -12.70 -9.26
N THR A 208 -33.63 -13.69 -9.63
CA THR A 208 -35.00 -13.86 -9.13
C THR A 208 -35.00 -14.30 -7.66
N GLU A 209 -36.11 -14.09 -6.94
CA GLU A 209 -36.21 -14.49 -5.53
C GLU A 209 -36.02 -15.99 -5.31
N GLU A 210 -36.49 -16.83 -6.25
CA GLU A 210 -36.31 -18.28 -6.19
C GLU A 210 -34.84 -18.68 -6.31
N GLU A 211 -34.08 -18.02 -7.18
CA GLU A 211 -32.66 -18.30 -7.40
C GLU A 211 -31.79 -17.96 -6.17
N VAL A 212 -32.18 -16.95 -5.38
CA VAL A 212 -31.47 -16.60 -4.13
C VAL A 212 -32.01 -17.32 -2.89
N ALA A 213 -33.14 -18.02 -3.00
CA ALA A 213 -33.73 -18.80 -1.91
C ALA A 213 -33.13 -20.21 -1.75
N GLY A 214 -32.20 -20.61 -2.63
CA GLY A 214 -31.59 -21.94 -2.61
C GLY A 214 -30.92 -22.32 -1.27
N PRO A 215 -31.07 -23.58 -0.80
CA PRO A 215 -30.59 -24.00 0.52
C PRO A 215 -29.06 -23.95 0.65
N GLU A 216 -28.32 -24.23 -0.43
CA GLU A 216 -26.85 -24.18 -0.45
C GLU A 216 -26.33 -22.75 -0.24
N LEU A 217 -26.94 -21.77 -0.92
CA LEU A 217 -26.63 -20.36 -0.75
C LEU A 217 -27.00 -19.89 0.67
N ALA A 218 -28.16 -20.30 1.18
CA ALA A 218 -28.56 -19.96 2.55
C ALA A 218 -27.57 -20.50 3.61
N ALA A 219 -27.12 -21.75 3.45
CA ALA A 219 -26.12 -22.34 4.34
C ALA A 219 -24.78 -21.61 4.28
N PHE A 220 -24.32 -21.24 3.08
CA PHE A 220 -23.11 -20.44 2.89
C PHE A 220 -23.22 -19.08 3.59
N LEU A 221 -24.27 -18.32 3.28
CA LEU A 221 -24.49 -16.98 3.82
C LEU A 221 -24.62 -16.97 5.35
N ASN A 222 -25.07 -18.05 5.98
CA ASN A 222 -25.16 -18.11 7.44
C ASN A 222 -23.81 -18.34 8.13
N ARG A 223 -22.81 -18.92 7.46
CA ARG A 223 -21.55 -19.35 8.08
C ARG A 223 -20.40 -18.36 7.89
N VAL A 224 -20.39 -17.60 6.80
CA VAL A 224 -19.21 -16.81 6.40
C VAL A 224 -19.25 -15.36 6.90
N PRO A 225 -18.10 -14.72 7.17
CA PRO A 225 -17.98 -13.28 7.33
C PRO A 225 -18.62 -12.47 6.19
N ILE A 226 -19.02 -11.22 6.45
CA ILE A 226 -19.63 -10.36 5.40
C ILE A 226 -18.67 -10.07 4.24
N ALA A 227 -17.37 -10.01 4.49
CA ALA A 227 -16.37 -9.87 3.43
C ALA A 227 -16.43 -11.03 2.42
N ASP A 228 -16.68 -12.25 2.88
CA ASP A 228 -16.80 -13.43 2.01
C ASP A 228 -18.10 -13.45 1.20
N VAL A 229 -19.15 -12.80 1.72
CA VAL A 229 -20.40 -12.56 0.99
C VAL A 229 -20.15 -11.58 -0.17
N ALA A 230 -19.45 -10.48 0.08
CA ALA A 230 -19.03 -9.54 -0.95
C ALA A 230 -18.13 -10.24 -2.00
N ALA A 231 -17.17 -11.05 -1.54
CA ALA A 231 -16.29 -11.83 -2.40
C ALA A 231 -17.06 -12.87 -3.25
N LEU A 232 -18.17 -13.41 -2.74
CA LEU A 232 -19.06 -14.27 -3.52
C LEU A 232 -19.68 -13.50 -4.69
N GLY A 233 -20.19 -12.29 -4.46
CA GLY A 233 -20.70 -11.42 -5.52
C GLY A 233 -19.64 -11.15 -6.60
N ASP A 234 -18.41 -10.86 -6.18
CA ASP A 234 -17.28 -10.66 -7.10
C ASP A 234 -16.88 -11.94 -7.87
N ARG A 235 -16.98 -13.12 -7.26
CA ARG A 235 -16.79 -14.40 -7.97
C ARG A 235 -17.87 -14.60 -9.03
N ILE A 236 -19.13 -14.41 -8.68
CA ILE A 236 -20.27 -14.54 -9.60
C ILE A 236 -20.09 -13.60 -10.80
N ARG A 237 -19.75 -12.33 -10.56
CA ARG A 237 -19.44 -11.36 -11.63
C ARG A 237 -18.29 -11.82 -12.51
N ARG A 238 -17.21 -12.36 -11.93
CA ARG A 238 -16.07 -12.87 -12.72
C ARG A 238 -16.48 -14.03 -13.62
N TYR A 239 -17.29 -14.95 -13.11
CA TYR A 239 -17.80 -16.06 -13.92
C TYR A 239 -18.69 -15.59 -15.06
N ARG A 240 -19.58 -14.64 -14.81
CA ARG A 240 -20.36 -13.98 -15.86
C ARG A 240 -19.47 -13.40 -16.95
N ASN A 241 -18.47 -12.61 -16.57
CA ASN A 241 -17.62 -11.90 -17.52
C ASN A 241 -16.65 -12.82 -18.28
N ALA A 242 -16.30 -13.98 -17.70
CA ALA A 242 -15.42 -14.96 -18.31
C ALA A 242 -16.18 -15.98 -19.18
N SER A 243 -17.50 -16.09 -19.02
CA SER A 243 -18.32 -17.01 -19.80
C SER A 243 -18.54 -16.44 -21.20
N THR A 244 -18.15 -17.22 -22.22
CA THR A 244 -18.44 -16.90 -23.63
C THR A 244 -19.83 -17.35 -24.06
N ALA A 245 -20.52 -18.13 -23.22
CA ALA A 245 -21.87 -18.62 -23.44
C ALA A 245 -22.86 -17.90 -22.51
N ASP A 246 -24.11 -17.76 -22.95
CA ASP A 246 -25.19 -17.13 -22.17
C ASP A 246 -25.72 -18.10 -21.10
N HIS A 247 -24.87 -18.42 -20.13
CA HIS A 247 -25.26 -19.20 -18.96
C HIS A 247 -25.93 -18.27 -17.94
N GLY A 248 -27.08 -18.65 -17.37
CA GLY A 248 -27.80 -17.83 -16.39
C GLY A 248 -27.16 -17.78 -14.99
N PHE A 249 -27.74 -16.97 -14.10
CA PHE A 249 -27.29 -16.81 -12.71
C PHE A 249 -27.09 -18.12 -11.93
N PRO A 250 -27.95 -19.15 -12.03
CA PRO A 250 -27.78 -20.40 -11.29
C PRO A 250 -26.45 -21.09 -11.62
N HIS A 251 -26.01 -21.00 -12.87
CA HIS A 251 -24.73 -21.58 -13.30
C HIS A 251 -23.55 -20.82 -12.68
N TRP A 252 -23.55 -19.48 -12.75
CA TRP A 252 -22.49 -18.67 -12.15
C TRP A 252 -22.43 -18.82 -10.62
N LEU A 253 -23.59 -18.91 -9.97
CA LEU A 253 -23.70 -19.17 -8.54
C LEU A 253 -23.15 -20.54 -8.18
N ALA A 254 -23.55 -21.59 -8.89
CA ALA A 254 -23.05 -22.95 -8.67
C ALA A 254 -21.53 -23.02 -8.86
N GLN A 255 -20.97 -22.36 -9.89
CA GLN A 255 -19.52 -22.27 -10.06
C GLN A 255 -18.85 -21.54 -8.87
N ALA A 256 -19.39 -20.38 -8.47
CA ALA A 256 -18.86 -19.58 -7.37
C ALA A 256 -18.97 -20.24 -5.98
N LEU A 257 -19.99 -21.09 -5.77
CA LEU A 257 -20.16 -21.92 -4.57
C LEU A 257 -19.36 -23.23 -4.66
N SER A 258 -19.15 -23.80 -5.86
CA SER A 258 -18.33 -25.00 -6.04
C SER A 258 -16.85 -24.78 -5.73
N GLU A 259 -16.35 -23.54 -5.87
CA GLU A 259 -15.03 -23.12 -5.34
C GLU A 259 -14.96 -23.16 -3.79
N GLN A 260 -16.12 -23.26 -3.11
CA GLN A 260 -16.28 -23.34 -1.65
C GLN A 260 -16.78 -24.71 -1.17
N HIS A 261 -17.31 -25.55 -2.05
CA HIS A 261 -17.71 -26.91 -1.68
C HIS A 261 -16.45 -27.66 -1.24
N ASP A 262 -16.47 -28.15 0.00
CA ASP A 262 -15.30 -28.66 0.68
C ASP A 262 -14.82 -29.98 0.06
N GLN A 263 -14.08 -29.88 -1.05
CA GLN A 263 -13.40 -31.02 -1.65
C GLN A 263 -12.34 -31.60 -0.71
N THR A 264 -12.12 -31.04 0.50
CA THR A 264 -11.13 -31.53 1.46
C THR A 264 -11.38 -32.99 1.85
N SER A 265 -12.62 -33.40 2.11
CA SER A 265 -12.92 -34.80 2.45
C SER A 265 -12.63 -35.74 1.27
N ARG A 266 -12.97 -35.32 0.06
CA ARG A 266 -12.68 -36.08 -1.17
C ARG A 266 -11.18 -36.18 -1.43
N VAL A 267 -10.48 -35.04 -1.43
CA VAL A 267 -9.02 -34.97 -1.59
C VAL A 267 -8.31 -35.80 -0.53
N ALA A 268 -8.78 -35.78 0.73
CA ALA A 268 -8.21 -36.59 1.78
C ALA A 268 -8.38 -38.10 1.51
N ALA A 269 -9.53 -38.52 0.99
CA ALA A 269 -9.75 -39.90 0.56
C ALA A 269 -8.87 -40.28 -0.64
N ASP A 270 -8.80 -39.42 -1.66
CA ASP A 270 -8.00 -39.63 -2.87
C ASP A 270 -6.49 -39.69 -2.56
N LEU A 271 -6.00 -38.80 -1.68
CA LEU A 271 -4.61 -38.82 -1.21
C LEU A 271 -4.29 -40.03 -0.32
N LYS A 272 -5.25 -40.50 0.48
CA LYS A 272 -5.11 -41.73 1.25
C LYS A 272 -5.02 -42.95 0.34
N ALA A 273 -5.81 -43.00 -0.73
CA ALA A 273 -5.76 -44.06 -1.74
C ALA A 273 -4.49 -43.99 -2.60
N THR A 274 -3.94 -42.79 -2.81
CA THR A 274 -2.72 -42.58 -3.59
C THR A 274 -1.47 -42.90 -2.76
N THR A 275 -0.87 -44.07 -2.97
CA THR A 275 0.37 -44.49 -2.29
C THR A 275 1.65 -44.01 -2.97
N SER A 276 1.57 -43.62 -4.24
CA SER A 276 2.74 -43.18 -5.02
C SER A 276 3.15 -41.74 -4.66
N GLY A 277 4.38 -41.57 -4.15
CA GLY A 277 4.98 -40.25 -3.91
C GLY A 277 5.07 -39.40 -5.18
N ARG A 278 5.28 -40.04 -6.34
CA ARG A 278 5.26 -39.40 -7.66
C ARG A 278 3.89 -38.82 -8.01
N HIS A 279 2.80 -39.59 -7.81
CA HIS A 279 1.44 -39.09 -8.04
C HIS A 279 1.08 -37.95 -7.08
N ARG A 280 1.48 -38.03 -5.80
CA ARG A 280 1.30 -36.95 -4.84
C ARG A 280 2.03 -35.66 -5.25
N ALA A 281 3.27 -35.79 -5.73
CA ALA A 281 4.03 -34.65 -6.25
C ALA A 281 3.41 -34.06 -7.51
N LEU A 282 2.90 -34.90 -8.43
CA LEU A 282 2.19 -34.47 -9.63
C LEU A 282 0.88 -33.74 -9.28
N LEU A 283 0.11 -34.29 -8.33
CA LEU A 283 -1.11 -33.70 -7.80
C LEU A 283 -0.85 -32.30 -7.23
N LEU A 284 0.17 -32.15 -6.38
CA LEU A 284 0.51 -30.85 -5.79
C LEU A 284 1.04 -29.87 -6.83
N SER A 285 1.89 -30.33 -7.76
CA SER A 285 2.40 -29.49 -8.84
C SER A 285 1.27 -28.98 -9.73
N LEU A 286 0.32 -29.85 -10.10
CA LEU A 286 -0.87 -29.44 -10.84
C LEU A 286 -1.72 -28.46 -10.02
N ALA A 287 -1.88 -28.68 -8.72
CA ALA A 287 -2.63 -27.76 -7.86
C ALA A 287 -1.97 -26.37 -7.74
N MET A 288 -0.64 -26.28 -7.78
CA MET A 288 0.08 -25.01 -7.78
C MET A 288 0.13 -24.34 -9.15
N PHE A 289 0.22 -25.12 -10.24
CA PHE A 289 0.33 -24.64 -11.61
C PHE A 289 -0.91 -24.95 -12.46
N HIS A 290 -2.08 -25.01 -11.83
CA HIS A 290 -3.35 -25.29 -12.50
C HIS A 290 -3.61 -24.29 -13.65
N GLY A 291 -3.91 -24.81 -14.85
CA GLY A 291 -4.02 -24.02 -16.08
C GLY A 291 -2.68 -23.63 -16.71
N ALA A 292 -1.60 -24.38 -16.43
CA ALA A 292 -0.33 -24.28 -17.13
C ALA A 292 -0.15 -25.44 -18.13
N THR A 293 0.90 -25.41 -18.93
CA THR A 293 1.22 -26.48 -19.87
C THR A 293 1.65 -27.76 -19.13
N PRO A 294 1.49 -28.94 -19.76
CA PRO A 294 1.94 -30.21 -19.17
C PRO A 294 3.41 -30.19 -18.73
N ASP A 295 4.28 -29.55 -19.50
CA ASP A 295 5.71 -29.44 -19.20
C ASP A 295 5.99 -28.70 -17.90
N VAL A 296 5.26 -27.63 -17.61
CA VAL A 296 5.41 -26.87 -16.35
C VAL A 296 5.00 -27.73 -15.16
N VAL A 297 3.89 -28.47 -15.30
CA VAL A 297 3.38 -29.35 -14.24
C VAL A 297 4.34 -30.50 -13.98
N LEU A 298 4.85 -31.15 -15.03
CA LEU A 298 5.81 -32.25 -14.91
C LEU A 298 7.15 -31.77 -14.35
N ALA A 299 7.68 -30.63 -14.82
CA ALA A 299 8.91 -30.05 -14.31
C ALA A 299 8.79 -29.67 -12.83
N GLY A 300 7.64 -29.12 -12.42
CA GLY A 300 7.33 -28.83 -11.02
C GLY A 300 7.34 -30.09 -10.15
N ALA A 301 6.66 -31.16 -10.58
CA ALA A 301 6.60 -32.42 -9.87
C ALA A 301 7.99 -33.07 -9.71
N ASN A 302 8.77 -33.13 -10.80
CA ASN A 302 10.13 -33.68 -10.76
C ASN A 302 11.07 -32.85 -9.88
N ASN A 303 10.92 -31.52 -9.85
CA ASN A 303 11.70 -30.66 -8.95
C ASN A 303 11.32 -30.88 -7.48
N LEU A 304 10.03 -31.04 -7.18
CA LEU A 304 9.54 -31.34 -5.83
C LEU A 304 10.09 -32.67 -5.32
N LEU A 305 10.02 -33.73 -6.13
CA LEU A 305 10.56 -35.04 -5.78
C LEU A 305 12.06 -34.98 -5.46
N ARG A 306 12.85 -34.26 -6.27
CA ARG A 306 14.27 -34.03 -5.98
C ARG A 306 14.49 -33.27 -4.67
N MET A 307 13.69 -32.23 -4.41
CA MET A 307 13.81 -31.42 -3.20
C MET A 307 13.48 -32.20 -1.93
N LEU A 308 12.55 -33.15 -2.02
CA LEU A 308 12.19 -34.04 -0.91
C LEU A 308 13.06 -35.31 -0.88
N SER A 309 14.14 -35.37 -1.67
CA SER A 309 15.05 -36.52 -1.77
C SER A 309 14.32 -37.84 -2.05
N HIS A 310 13.24 -37.79 -2.82
CA HIS A 310 12.50 -38.99 -3.20
C HIS A 310 13.38 -39.92 -4.06
N PRO A 311 13.44 -41.24 -3.77
CA PRO A 311 14.23 -42.17 -4.54
C PRO A 311 13.89 -42.14 -6.04
N PRO A 312 14.88 -42.27 -6.94
CA PRO A 312 14.60 -42.41 -8.36
C PRO A 312 13.85 -43.72 -8.60
N ASP A 313 12.89 -43.67 -9.52
CA ASP A 313 12.23 -44.87 -10.02
C ASP A 313 13.25 -45.70 -10.83
N PRO A 314 13.52 -46.97 -10.47
CA PRO A 314 14.51 -47.80 -11.15
C PRO A 314 14.05 -48.28 -12.53
N THR A 315 12.76 -48.22 -12.86
CA THR A 315 12.23 -48.66 -14.15
C THR A 315 12.74 -47.75 -15.28
N PRO A 316 13.20 -48.24 -16.43
CA PRO A 316 13.62 -47.40 -17.56
C PRO A 316 12.54 -46.41 -18.02
N ARG A 317 12.91 -45.17 -18.42
CA ARG A 317 11.93 -44.09 -18.65
C ARG A 317 10.87 -44.42 -19.73
N LEU A 318 11.24 -45.15 -20.78
CA LEU A 318 10.35 -45.55 -21.86
C LEU A 318 9.37 -46.68 -21.48
N GLU A 319 9.63 -47.38 -20.38
CA GLU A 319 8.75 -48.45 -19.85
C GLU A 319 7.76 -47.92 -18.81
N ARG A 320 7.91 -46.66 -18.38
CA ARG A 320 7.01 -46.02 -17.43
C ARG A 320 5.75 -45.51 -18.15
N ALA A 321 4.69 -45.33 -17.37
CA ALA A 321 3.51 -44.61 -17.83
C ALA A 321 3.90 -43.24 -18.43
N ASP A 322 3.24 -42.89 -19.54
CA ASP A 322 3.38 -41.57 -20.11
C ASP A 322 2.70 -40.50 -19.24
N LEU A 323 2.95 -39.23 -19.54
CA LEU A 323 2.37 -38.13 -18.76
C LEU A 323 0.84 -38.10 -18.85
N HIS A 324 0.26 -38.56 -19.96
CA HIS A 324 -1.19 -38.56 -20.13
C HIS A 324 -1.86 -39.55 -19.16
N ALA A 325 -1.33 -40.77 -19.07
CA ALA A 325 -1.78 -41.78 -18.12
C ALA A 325 -1.55 -41.35 -16.66
N GLU A 326 -0.40 -40.71 -16.35
CA GLU A 326 -0.15 -40.17 -15.00
C GLU A 326 -1.13 -39.04 -14.63
N LEU A 327 -1.51 -38.19 -15.58
CA LEU A 327 -2.49 -37.12 -15.40
C LEU A 327 -3.93 -37.66 -15.26
N ASP A 328 -4.30 -38.67 -16.06
CA ASP A 328 -5.60 -39.34 -15.96
C ASP A 328 -5.79 -40.01 -14.60
N ALA A 329 -4.73 -40.65 -14.09
CA ALA A 329 -4.71 -41.28 -12.77
C ALA A 329 -4.95 -40.31 -11.60
N ILE A 330 -4.67 -39.02 -11.78
CA ILE A 330 -4.97 -37.97 -10.79
C ILE A 330 -6.22 -37.13 -11.14
N HIS A 331 -7.07 -37.65 -12.03
CA HIS A 331 -8.31 -37.02 -12.49
C HIS A 331 -8.10 -35.63 -13.13
N ALA A 332 -7.00 -35.46 -13.85
CA ALA A 332 -6.72 -34.27 -14.63
C ALA A 332 -7.23 -34.38 -16.07
N LEU A 333 -7.40 -33.23 -16.71
CA LEU A 333 -7.63 -33.07 -18.15
C LEU A 333 -6.39 -32.42 -18.74
N SER A 334 -5.91 -32.95 -19.87
CA SER A 334 -4.77 -32.41 -20.59
C SER A 334 -5.18 -32.14 -22.03
N THR A 335 -5.25 -30.85 -22.39
CA THR A 335 -5.32 -30.40 -23.79
C THR A 335 -4.04 -29.61 -24.09
N SER A 336 -4.13 -28.30 -24.29
CA SER A 336 -2.99 -27.37 -24.28
C SER A 336 -2.61 -26.92 -22.86
N GLU A 337 -3.57 -26.94 -21.94
CA GLU A 337 -3.38 -26.69 -20.52
C GLU A 337 -3.84 -27.90 -19.70
N VAL A 338 -3.24 -28.05 -18.51
CA VAL A 338 -3.62 -29.10 -17.55
C VAL A 338 -4.46 -28.51 -16.42
N ARG A 339 -5.62 -29.13 -16.17
CA ARG A 339 -6.60 -28.71 -15.15
C ARG A 339 -7.20 -29.92 -14.46
N PHE A 340 -7.74 -29.76 -13.25
CA PHE A 340 -8.55 -30.80 -12.62
C PHE A 340 -9.95 -30.84 -13.24
N ARG A 341 -10.55 -32.04 -13.30
CA ARG A 341 -11.94 -32.21 -13.74
C ARG A 341 -12.95 -31.55 -12.81
N THR A 342 -12.64 -31.55 -11.51
CA THR A 342 -13.54 -31.07 -10.45
C THR A 342 -13.16 -29.66 -10.04
N VAL A 343 -14.12 -28.74 -10.05
CA VAL A 343 -13.94 -27.36 -9.59
C VAL A 343 -13.58 -27.33 -8.10
N GLY A 344 -12.64 -26.47 -7.71
CA GLY A 344 -12.18 -26.33 -6.32
C GLY A 344 -11.23 -27.42 -5.83
N TYR A 345 -11.03 -28.49 -6.61
CA TYR A 345 -10.16 -29.61 -6.23
C TYR A 345 -8.69 -29.19 -6.09
N ASP A 346 -8.20 -28.29 -6.94
CA ASP A 346 -6.84 -27.71 -6.81
C ASP A 346 -6.63 -27.05 -5.45
N ARG A 347 -7.60 -26.25 -5.00
CA ARG A 347 -7.53 -25.54 -3.72
C ARG A 347 -7.54 -26.50 -2.54
N ALA A 348 -8.38 -27.53 -2.60
CA ALA A 348 -8.43 -28.55 -1.55
C ALA A 348 -7.13 -29.36 -1.49
N VAL A 349 -6.51 -29.71 -2.64
CA VAL A 349 -5.18 -30.33 -2.69
C VAL A 349 -4.16 -29.44 -1.99
N ARG A 350 -4.03 -28.17 -2.39
CA ARG A 350 -3.09 -27.23 -1.73
C ARG A 350 -3.33 -27.15 -0.23
N SER A 351 -4.60 -27.05 0.17
CA SER A 351 -5.01 -26.92 1.57
C SER A 351 -4.64 -28.15 2.38
N HIS A 352 -4.81 -29.34 1.80
CA HIS A 352 -4.43 -30.60 2.44
C HIS A 352 -2.93 -30.67 2.71
N PHE A 353 -2.09 -30.43 1.70
CA PHE A 353 -0.62 -30.47 1.87
C PHE A 353 -0.14 -29.46 2.91
N TRP A 354 -0.66 -28.22 2.88
CA TRP A 354 -0.27 -27.22 3.88
C TRP A 354 -0.78 -27.54 5.28
N THR A 355 -1.96 -28.13 5.42
CA THR A 355 -2.56 -28.41 6.74
C THR A 355 -1.94 -29.64 7.40
N TYR A 356 -1.79 -30.73 6.64
CA TYR A 356 -1.45 -32.05 7.18
C TYR A 356 0.02 -32.47 7.01
N LEU A 357 0.84 -31.69 6.29
CA LEU A 357 2.29 -31.92 6.17
C LEU A 357 3.08 -30.68 6.64
N PRO A 358 3.02 -30.31 7.93
CA PRO A 358 3.68 -29.11 8.45
C PRO A 358 5.21 -29.17 8.37
N ASP A 359 5.77 -30.37 8.42
CA ASP A 359 7.21 -30.67 8.41
C ASP A 359 7.89 -30.31 7.09
N ILE A 360 7.16 -30.36 5.96
CA ILE A 360 7.71 -30.04 4.64
C ILE A 360 7.43 -28.61 4.16
N ARG A 361 6.75 -27.77 4.94
CA ARG A 361 6.32 -26.42 4.48
C ARG A 361 7.47 -25.54 4.00
N ARG A 362 8.65 -25.63 4.65
CA ARG A 362 9.85 -24.89 4.24
C ARG A 362 10.38 -25.37 2.89
N GLN A 363 10.37 -26.68 2.66
CA GLN A 363 10.73 -27.29 1.39
C GLN A 363 9.71 -26.90 0.31
N LEU A 364 8.41 -26.84 0.62
CA LEU A 364 7.39 -26.36 -0.32
C LEU A 364 7.59 -24.88 -0.69
N ARG A 365 7.95 -24.03 0.27
CA ARG A 365 8.34 -22.63 0.02
C ARG A 365 9.56 -22.56 -0.90
N ASP A 366 10.62 -23.31 -0.60
CA ASP A 366 11.86 -23.29 -1.37
C ASP A 366 11.67 -23.85 -2.79
N TRP A 367 10.85 -24.89 -2.94
CA TRP A 367 10.44 -25.48 -4.21
C TRP A 367 9.75 -24.47 -5.09
N LEU A 368 8.70 -23.82 -4.56
CA LEU A 368 7.98 -22.81 -5.31
C LEU A 368 8.88 -21.62 -5.64
N GLY A 369 9.69 -21.16 -4.68
CA GLY A 369 10.65 -20.09 -4.87
C GLY A 369 11.60 -20.34 -6.04
N GLY A 370 12.10 -21.58 -6.15
CA GLY A 370 12.94 -22.02 -7.27
C GLY A 370 12.17 -22.13 -8.59
N ARG A 371 10.92 -22.62 -8.57
CA ARG A 371 10.09 -22.72 -9.79
C ARG A 371 9.70 -21.34 -10.34
N VAL A 372 9.34 -20.40 -9.47
CA VAL A 372 9.04 -19.02 -9.87
C VAL A 372 10.27 -18.30 -10.39
N ALA A 373 11.47 -18.66 -9.92
CA ALA A 373 12.73 -18.12 -10.42
C ALA A 373 13.13 -18.62 -11.82
N ASP A 374 12.48 -19.66 -12.34
CA ASP A 374 12.79 -20.29 -13.63
C ASP A 374 12.38 -19.38 -14.82
N PRO A 375 13.34 -18.85 -15.62
CA PRO A 375 13.06 -17.99 -16.77
C PRO A 375 12.06 -18.57 -17.78
N ALA A 376 11.97 -19.90 -17.91
CA ALA A 376 11.06 -20.55 -18.84
C ALA A 376 9.58 -20.44 -18.43
N MET A 377 9.29 -20.11 -17.16
CA MET A 377 7.92 -19.97 -16.69
C MET A 377 7.31 -18.63 -17.11
N SER A 378 6.15 -18.68 -17.78
CA SER A 378 5.47 -17.47 -18.24
C SER A 378 5.02 -16.56 -17.07
N PRO A 379 4.98 -15.23 -17.27
CA PRO A 379 4.58 -14.29 -16.21
C PRO A 379 3.21 -14.59 -15.59
N ALA A 380 2.21 -14.96 -16.40
CA ALA A 380 0.86 -15.28 -15.93
C ALA A 380 0.81 -16.55 -15.07
N VAL A 381 1.67 -17.53 -15.33
CA VAL A 381 1.77 -18.74 -14.48
C VAL A 381 2.44 -18.39 -13.15
N ARG A 382 3.51 -17.58 -13.17
CA ARG A 382 4.17 -17.10 -11.94
C ARG A 382 3.21 -16.32 -11.04
N GLU A 383 2.47 -15.40 -11.62
CA GLU A 383 1.49 -14.58 -10.88
C GLU A 383 0.46 -15.45 -10.15
N ARG A 384 -0.15 -16.40 -10.85
CA ARG A 384 -1.13 -17.33 -10.26
C ARG A 384 -0.50 -18.26 -9.21
N ALA A 385 0.74 -18.69 -9.41
CA ALA A 385 1.45 -19.53 -8.46
C ALA A 385 1.73 -18.79 -7.13
N ILE A 386 2.09 -17.51 -7.20
CA ILE A 386 2.29 -16.66 -6.02
C ILE A 386 0.97 -16.40 -5.28
N ASP A 387 -0.11 -16.11 -6.01
CA ASP A 387 -1.44 -15.95 -5.42
C ASP A 387 -1.85 -17.20 -4.63
N ARG A 388 -1.66 -18.38 -5.23
CA ARG A 388 -1.96 -19.68 -4.61
C ARG A 388 -1.09 -19.96 -3.39
N PHE A 389 0.17 -19.56 -3.41
CA PHE A 389 1.08 -19.75 -2.29
C PHE A 389 0.77 -18.82 -1.13
N ALA A 390 0.54 -17.54 -1.41
CA ALA A 390 0.16 -16.57 -0.38
C ALA A 390 -1.12 -17.02 0.34
N ASP A 391 -2.14 -17.45 -0.41
CA ASP A 391 -3.38 -18.03 0.15
C ASP A 391 -3.09 -19.16 1.15
N GLN A 392 -2.13 -20.04 0.86
CA GLN A 392 -1.80 -21.15 1.75
C GLN A 392 -0.92 -20.74 2.93
N ALA A 393 0.12 -19.94 2.70
CA ALA A 393 1.06 -19.50 3.74
C ALA A 393 0.35 -18.64 4.80
N LEU A 394 -0.49 -17.69 4.38
CA LEU A 394 -1.23 -16.80 5.28
C LEU A 394 -2.31 -17.56 6.06
N ARG A 395 -3.03 -18.48 5.39
CA ARG A 395 -4.05 -19.33 6.03
C ARG A 395 -3.49 -20.19 7.16
N VAL A 396 -2.26 -20.70 7.03
CA VAL A 396 -1.63 -21.53 8.08
C VAL A 396 -0.75 -20.72 9.05
N ASP A 397 -0.95 -19.40 9.11
CA ASP A 397 -0.27 -18.49 10.04
C ASP A 397 1.25 -18.41 9.84
N ARG A 398 1.69 -18.39 8.57
CA ARG A 398 3.11 -18.33 8.20
C ARG A 398 3.43 -17.18 7.23
N PRO A 399 3.15 -15.92 7.61
CA PRO A 399 3.46 -14.76 6.77
C PRO A 399 4.97 -14.61 6.49
N GLU A 400 5.84 -15.13 7.36
CA GLU A 400 7.28 -15.07 7.21
C GLU A 400 7.79 -15.84 5.99
N ASP A 401 7.11 -16.90 5.56
CA ASP A 401 7.51 -17.66 4.38
C ASP A 401 7.33 -16.85 3.09
N LEU A 402 6.30 -15.99 3.03
CA LEU A 402 6.06 -15.09 1.90
C LEU A 402 7.03 -13.90 1.90
N ALA A 403 7.29 -13.30 3.06
CA ALA A 403 8.30 -12.25 3.21
C ALA A 403 9.71 -12.75 2.88
N TRP A 404 10.03 -13.99 3.28
CA TRP A 404 11.29 -14.64 2.95
C TRP A 404 11.48 -14.85 1.45
N LEU A 405 10.42 -15.24 0.72
CA LEU A 405 10.49 -15.37 -0.74
C LEU A 405 10.74 -14.03 -1.42
N ALA A 406 10.06 -12.97 -0.97
CA ALA A 406 10.29 -11.62 -1.47
C ALA A 406 11.76 -11.21 -1.26
N ASP A 407 12.30 -11.36 -0.05
CA ASP A 407 13.71 -11.06 0.25
C ASP A 407 14.68 -11.88 -0.60
N ARG A 408 14.46 -13.20 -0.71
CA ARG A 408 15.29 -14.10 -1.53
C ARG A 408 15.31 -13.68 -3.00
N TRP A 409 14.16 -13.37 -3.58
CA TRP A 409 14.06 -12.93 -4.98
C TRP A 409 14.70 -11.56 -5.22
N MET A 410 14.91 -10.77 -4.16
CA MET A 410 15.56 -9.46 -4.21
C MET A 410 17.01 -9.47 -3.71
N SER A 411 17.57 -10.64 -3.37
CA SER A 411 18.98 -10.76 -3.01
C SER A 411 19.89 -10.39 -4.18
N SER A 412 21.12 -9.95 -3.90
CA SER A 412 22.08 -9.50 -4.93
C SER A 412 22.44 -10.57 -5.98
N ARG A 413 22.16 -11.84 -5.69
CA ARG A 413 22.39 -12.98 -6.60
C ARG A 413 21.18 -13.30 -7.48
N SER A 414 20.04 -12.69 -7.21
CA SER A 414 18.80 -12.92 -7.93
C SER A 414 18.70 -12.00 -9.16
N SER A 415 18.03 -12.52 -10.19
CA SER A 415 17.83 -11.78 -11.43
C SER A 415 16.69 -10.77 -11.28
N ALA A 416 16.89 -9.57 -11.81
CA ALA A 416 15.94 -8.46 -11.72
C ALA A 416 14.56 -8.75 -12.35
N HIS A 417 14.43 -9.80 -13.16
CA HIS A 417 13.14 -10.23 -13.68
C HIS A 417 12.15 -10.68 -12.61
N LEU A 418 12.61 -10.90 -11.36
CA LEU A 418 11.78 -11.28 -10.21
C LEU A 418 11.23 -10.10 -9.41
N VAL A 419 11.59 -8.86 -9.76
CA VAL A 419 11.06 -7.64 -9.14
C VAL A 419 9.52 -7.63 -9.09
N PRO A 420 8.78 -7.95 -10.18
CA PRO A 420 7.31 -8.00 -10.13
C PRO A 420 6.78 -9.07 -9.17
N GLN A 421 7.44 -10.22 -9.07
CA GLN A 421 7.03 -11.33 -8.20
C GLN A 421 7.23 -10.99 -6.72
N ALA A 422 8.36 -10.38 -6.36
CA ALA A 422 8.59 -9.91 -5.01
C ALA A 422 7.59 -8.80 -4.62
N ALA A 423 7.33 -7.86 -5.52
CA ALA A 423 6.32 -6.82 -5.30
C ALA A 423 4.92 -7.41 -5.11
N GLN A 424 4.52 -8.41 -5.90
CA GLN A 424 3.26 -9.12 -5.75
C GLN A 424 3.16 -9.85 -4.40
N ALA A 425 4.22 -10.55 -3.99
CA ALA A 425 4.25 -11.26 -2.71
C ALA A 425 4.03 -10.30 -1.52
N LEU A 426 4.72 -9.16 -1.50
CA LEU A 426 4.54 -8.16 -0.46
C LEU A 426 3.16 -7.51 -0.52
N ALA A 427 2.65 -7.22 -1.72
CA ALA A 427 1.30 -6.69 -1.88
C ALA A 427 0.25 -7.67 -1.34
N LEU A 428 0.33 -8.97 -1.65
CA LEU A 428 -0.60 -9.96 -1.11
C LEU A 428 -0.57 -10.01 0.42
N GLY A 429 0.62 -9.94 1.01
CA GLY A 429 0.79 -9.86 2.46
C GLY A 429 0.18 -8.59 3.08
N LEU A 430 0.37 -7.43 2.45
CA LEU A 430 -0.21 -6.15 2.89
C LEU A 430 -1.74 -6.14 2.85
N HIS A 431 -2.35 -6.90 1.95
CA HIS A 431 -3.79 -7.01 1.79
C HIS A 431 -4.44 -8.05 2.71
N ASP A 432 -3.65 -8.82 3.45
CA ASP A 432 -4.19 -9.80 4.37
C ASP A 432 -4.69 -9.12 5.65
N ASP A 433 -5.94 -9.33 6.01
CA ASP A 433 -6.56 -8.69 7.17
C ASP A 433 -5.84 -9.02 8.48
N ARG A 434 -5.31 -10.25 8.60
CA ARG A 434 -4.64 -10.72 9.81
C ARG A 434 -3.14 -10.36 9.82
N HIS A 435 -2.50 -10.43 8.66
CA HIS A 435 -1.05 -10.34 8.53
C HIS A 435 -0.53 -9.03 7.96
N GLY A 436 -1.40 -8.12 7.50
CA GLY A 436 -1.00 -6.86 6.88
C GLY A 436 -0.02 -6.05 7.73
N ARG A 437 -0.23 -6.01 9.05
CA ARG A 437 0.67 -5.34 10.01
C ARG A 437 2.08 -5.92 10.00
N PHE A 438 2.21 -7.24 9.93
CA PHE A 438 3.52 -7.91 9.83
C PHE A 438 4.28 -7.43 8.59
N PHE A 439 3.62 -7.32 7.43
CA PHE A 439 4.28 -6.85 6.21
C PHE A 439 4.61 -5.35 6.27
N ARG A 440 3.74 -4.50 6.84
CA ARG A 440 4.04 -3.07 7.06
C ARG A 440 5.28 -2.88 7.93
N GLN A 441 5.40 -3.67 9.01
CA GLN A 441 6.59 -3.66 9.87
C GLN A 441 7.84 -4.13 9.11
N ARG A 442 7.77 -5.24 8.38
CA ARG A 442 8.92 -5.75 7.60
C ARG A 442 9.42 -4.75 6.55
N ILE A 443 8.51 -4.08 5.85
CA ILE A 443 8.86 -3.03 4.87
C ILE A 443 9.49 -1.83 5.59
N TYR A 444 9.04 -1.49 6.79
CA TYR A 444 9.69 -0.45 7.60
C TYR A 444 11.12 -0.83 7.99
N ASP A 445 11.31 -2.03 8.54
CA ASP A 445 12.64 -2.54 8.93
C ASP A 445 13.60 -2.52 7.74
N TRP A 446 13.15 -2.98 6.56
CA TRP A 446 13.96 -2.94 5.33
C TRP A 446 14.24 -1.52 4.83
N SER A 447 13.32 -0.57 5.03
CA SER A 447 13.54 0.84 4.69
C SER A 447 14.60 1.51 5.59
N LEU A 448 14.73 1.05 6.83
CA LEU A 448 15.75 1.52 7.77
C LEU A 448 17.12 0.88 7.58
N SER A 449 17.16 -0.35 7.07
CA SER A 449 18.40 -1.12 6.95
C SER A 449 19.34 -0.56 5.88
N ARG A 450 20.63 -0.49 6.23
CA ARG A 450 21.72 -0.11 5.30
C ARG A 450 22.11 -1.27 4.39
N ASP A 451 21.86 -2.50 4.81
CA ASP A 451 22.25 -3.73 4.12
C ASP A 451 21.23 -4.17 3.05
N THR A 452 20.11 -3.45 2.95
CA THR A 452 19.09 -3.68 1.93
C THR A 452 19.67 -3.52 0.53
N SER A 453 19.46 -4.52 -0.33
CA SER A 453 19.91 -4.48 -1.74
C SER A 453 19.19 -3.38 -2.52
N ASP A 454 19.83 -2.84 -3.56
CA ASP A 454 19.19 -1.85 -4.46
C ASP A 454 17.95 -2.42 -5.17
N GLN A 455 17.98 -3.72 -5.45
CA GLN A 455 16.85 -4.46 -5.97
C GLN A 455 15.67 -4.42 -4.97
N LEU A 456 15.90 -4.73 -3.69
CA LEU A 456 14.85 -4.69 -2.67
C LEU A 456 14.34 -3.25 -2.48
N ARG A 457 15.22 -2.24 -2.45
CA ARG A 457 14.83 -0.82 -2.38
C ARG A 457 13.86 -0.43 -3.50
N ARG A 458 14.10 -0.86 -4.74
CA ARG A 458 13.18 -0.61 -5.87
C ARG A 458 11.81 -1.25 -5.66
N VAL A 459 11.77 -2.47 -5.12
CA VAL A 459 10.51 -3.11 -4.75
C VAL A 459 9.81 -2.34 -3.62
N LEU A 460 10.53 -1.88 -2.61
CA LEU A 460 9.96 -1.05 -1.55
C LEU A 460 9.36 0.24 -2.12
N ILE A 461 10.04 0.92 -3.06
CA ILE A 461 9.53 2.11 -3.74
C ILE A 461 8.21 1.79 -4.46
N VAL A 462 8.17 0.70 -5.23
CA VAL A 462 6.97 0.28 -5.97
C VAL A 462 5.82 -0.10 -5.02
N VAL A 463 6.08 -0.92 -4.01
CA VAL A 463 5.05 -1.37 -3.05
C VAL A 463 4.54 -0.21 -2.20
N CYS A 464 5.42 0.68 -1.74
CA CYS A 464 5.01 1.85 -0.96
C CYS A 464 4.18 2.82 -1.81
N SER A 465 4.61 3.12 -3.05
CA SER A 465 3.91 4.07 -3.92
C SER A 465 2.62 3.54 -4.55
N GLN A 466 2.53 2.24 -4.83
CA GLN A 466 1.38 1.67 -5.55
C GLN A 466 0.35 1.00 -4.64
N THR A 467 0.80 0.36 -3.55
CA THR A 467 -0.08 -0.40 -2.65
C THR A 467 -0.27 0.32 -1.32
N MET A 468 0.82 0.65 -0.61
CA MET A 468 0.67 1.29 0.71
C MET A 468 0.13 2.71 0.62
N ALA A 469 0.53 3.50 -0.39
CA ALA A 469 0.05 4.89 -0.52
C ALA A 469 -1.48 5.01 -0.62
N ARG A 470 -2.17 3.96 -1.04
CA ARG A 470 -3.64 3.93 -1.18
C ARG A 470 -4.36 3.72 0.15
N SER A 471 -3.78 2.92 1.04
CA SER A 471 -4.40 2.47 2.29
C SER A 471 -3.74 3.08 3.54
N HIS A 472 -2.43 3.34 3.47
CA HIS A 472 -1.57 3.82 4.55
C HIS A 472 -0.58 4.91 4.02
N PRO A 473 -1.07 6.03 3.46
CA PRO A 473 -0.24 7.06 2.81
C PRO A 473 0.85 7.62 3.72
N ASP A 474 0.56 7.86 5.00
CA ASP A 474 1.52 8.38 5.98
C ASP A 474 2.70 7.45 6.16
N GLN A 475 2.39 6.18 6.37
CA GLN A 475 3.40 5.15 6.60
C GLN A 475 4.21 4.90 5.30
N ALA A 476 3.56 4.95 4.13
CA ALA A 476 4.23 4.88 2.83
C ALA A 476 5.22 6.04 2.64
N LEU A 477 4.81 7.28 2.97
CA LEU A 477 5.63 8.48 2.87
C LEU A 477 6.89 8.39 3.73
N VAL A 478 6.75 7.94 4.99
CA VAL A 478 7.88 7.77 5.92
C VAL A 478 8.87 6.73 5.39
N ARG A 479 8.39 5.57 4.95
CA ARG A 479 9.26 4.51 4.39
C ARG A 479 9.96 4.94 3.11
N LEU A 480 9.26 5.60 2.18
CA LEU A 480 9.85 6.15 0.97
C LEU A 480 10.95 7.17 1.29
N HIS A 481 10.72 8.03 2.29
CA HIS A 481 11.73 8.98 2.75
C HIS A 481 12.95 8.29 3.35
N HIS A 482 12.77 7.22 4.14
CA HIS A 482 13.90 6.43 4.63
C HIS A 482 14.72 5.80 3.51
N VAL A 483 14.05 5.28 2.48
CA VAL A 483 14.71 4.75 1.29
C VAL A 483 15.46 5.86 0.55
N ALA A 484 14.87 7.04 0.36
CA ALA A 484 15.53 8.19 -0.29
C ALA A 484 16.82 8.60 0.45
N ARG A 485 16.79 8.68 1.79
CA ARG A 485 17.97 8.99 2.63
C ARG A 485 19.12 7.98 2.50
N ARG A 486 18.80 6.72 2.20
CA ARG A 486 19.76 5.59 2.24
C ARG A 486 20.17 5.08 0.86
N SER A 487 19.52 5.56 -0.19
CA SER A 487 19.77 5.15 -1.57
C SER A 487 20.67 6.16 -2.28
N ARG A 488 21.35 5.73 -3.34
CA ARG A 488 22.17 6.59 -4.20
C ARG A 488 21.89 6.27 -5.66
N GLY A 489 22.32 7.18 -6.56
CA GLY A 489 22.11 7.03 -8.00
C GLY A 489 20.63 6.92 -8.37
N SER A 490 20.32 6.16 -9.42
CA SER A 490 18.97 6.05 -9.97
C SER A 490 17.92 5.53 -8.98
N THR A 491 18.30 4.63 -8.06
CA THR A 491 17.38 4.14 -7.02
C THR A 491 17.02 5.27 -6.03
N GLY A 492 17.97 6.16 -5.70
CA GLY A 492 17.72 7.33 -4.88
C GLY A 492 16.80 8.33 -5.57
N GLU A 493 17.05 8.64 -6.83
CA GLU A 493 16.20 9.53 -7.63
C GLU A 493 14.78 8.99 -7.79
N GLU A 494 14.60 7.68 -7.95
CA GLU A 494 13.30 7.02 -7.96
C GLU A 494 12.56 7.17 -6.62
N ALA A 495 13.26 7.00 -5.50
CA ALA A 495 12.69 7.18 -4.18
C ALA A 495 12.31 8.65 -3.92
N GLU A 496 13.17 9.59 -4.28
CA GLU A 496 12.91 11.02 -4.15
C GLU A 496 11.67 11.44 -4.95
N ARG A 497 11.56 10.98 -6.20
CA ARG A 497 10.39 11.23 -7.04
C ARG A 497 9.11 10.68 -6.40
N ALA A 498 9.15 9.45 -5.88
CA ALA A 498 8.00 8.85 -5.21
C ALA A 498 7.61 9.62 -3.93
N VAL A 499 8.57 10.13 -3.15
CA VAL A 499 8.29 11.02 -2.00
C VAL A 499 7.63 12.31 -2.47
N ILE A 500 8.15 12.94 -3.52
CA ILE A 500 7.62 14.20 -4.06
C ILE A 500 6.19 14.02 -4.56
N ASP A 501 5.94 12.98 -5.35
CA ASP A 501 4.61 12.69 -5.91
C ASP A 501 3.59 12.45 -4.80
N LEU A 502 3.95 11.65 -3.78
CA LEU A 502 3.08 11.40 -2.64
C LEU A 502 2.86 12.64 -1.78
N SER A 503 3.91 13.45 -1.56
CA SER A 503 3.80 14.72 -0.82
C SER A 503 2.91 15.74 -1.52
N ARG A 504 2.86 15.71 -2.86
CA ARG A 504 2.02 16.62 -3.66
C ARG A 504 0.57 16.16 -3.80
N SER A 505 0.27 14.92 -3.41
CA SER A 505 -1.07 14.33 -3.56
C SER A 505 -2.16 15.10 -2.78
N ASP A 506 -1.83 15.61 -1.60
CA ASP A 506 -2.70 16.49 -0.80
C ASP A 506 -1.87 17.39 0.15
N ASP A 507 -2.52 18.41 0.72
CA ASP A 507 -1.86 19.36 1.62
C ASP A 507 -1.46 18.78 2.98
N ARG A 508 -2.04 17.65 3.40
CA ARG A 508 -1.67 16.97 4.65
C ARG A 508 -0.33 16.25 4.46
N MET A 509 -0.17 15.51 3.37
CA MET A 509 1.10 14.85 3.00
C MET A 509 2.20 15.87 2.78
N TYR A 510 1.89 17.00 2.14
CA TYR A 510 2.80 18.12 2.01
C TYR A 510 3.33 18.60 3.37
N ARG A 511 2.43 18.90 4.30
CA ARG A 511 2.78 19.42 5.63
C ARG A 511 3.57 18.41 6.46
N LYS A 512 3.15 17.14 6.45
CA LYS A 512 3.85 16.04 7.13
C LYS A 512 5.28 15.88 6.61
N MET A 513 5.45 15.87 5.29
CA MET A 513 6.78 15.75 4.70
C MET A 513 7.66 16.96 5.02
N LEU A 514 7.12 18.16 4.90
CA LEU A 514 7.85 19.40 5.17
C LEU A 514 8.33 19.49 6.64
N ALA A 515 7.48 19.10 7.60
CA ALA A 515 7.89 19.01 9.01
C ALA A 515 9.06 18.02 9.19
N ARG A 516 8.95 16.82 8.60
CA ARG A 516 9.98 15.80 8.67
C ARG A 516 11.31 16.21 8.02
N LEU A 517 11.26 16.97 6.93
CA LEU A 517 12.45 17.56 6.29
C LEU A 517 13.08 18.63 7.16
N SER A 518 12.26 19.52 7.72
CA SER A 518 12.71 20.57 8.64
C SER A 518 13.49 19.98 9.82
N ASP A 519 12.98 18.91 10.44
CA ASP A 519 13.63 18.25 11.56
C ASP A 519 14.96 17.59 11.15
N GLY A 520 14.97 16.90 10.00
CA GLY A 520 16.20 16.27 9.48
C GLY A 520 17.28 17.27 9.08
N ILE A 521 16.88 18.40 8.48
CA ILE A 521 17.76 19.52 8.12
C ILE A 521 18.32 20.21 9.36
N ALA A 522 17.50 20.42 10.39
CA ALA A 522 17.95 21.02 11.65
C ALA A 522 19.04 20.17 12.33
N LEU A 523 18.96 18.84 12.20
CA LEU A 523 19.98 17.91 12.70
C LEU A 523 21.21 17.79 11.79
N GLY A 524 21.14 18.27 10.54
CA GLY A 524 22.27 18.25 9.59
C GLY A 524 22.71 16.86 9.12
N LEU A 525 21.84 15.85 9.24
CA LEU A 525 22.22 14.44 9.08
C LEU A 525 22.17 13.93 7.63
N TRP A 526 21.28 14.47 6.79
CA TRP A 526 20.93 13.83 5.50
C TRP A 526 20.93 14.81 4.32
N PRO A 527 21.84 14.65 3.34
CA PRO A 527 21.83 15.47 2.12
C PRO A 527 20.56 15.32 1.27
N ALA A 528 19.93 14.14 1.28
CA ALA A 528 18.68 13.88 0.57
C ALA A 528 17.54 14.82 1.01
N ASP A 529 17.52 15.22 2.28
CA ASP A 529 16.48 16.10 2.82
C ASP A 529 16.54 17.49 2.20
N LEU A 530 17.75 18.02 1.93
CA LEU A 530 17.91 19.30 1.24
C LEU A 530 17.45 19.21 -0.23
N THR A 531 17.72 18.09 -0.90
CA THR A 531 17.27 17.84 -2.27
C THR A 531 15.74 17.78 -2.33
N LEU A 532 15.12 17.00 -1.43
CA LEU A 532 13.66 16.93 -1.30
C LEU A 532 13.05 18.27 -0.94
N PHE A 533 13.64 19.00 0.00
CA PHE A 533 13.18 20.34 0.39
C PHE A 533 13.20 21.29 -0.79
N ARG A 534 14.26 21.27 -1.61
CA ARG A 534 14.37 22.12 -2.80
C ARG A 534 13.22 21.93 -3.79
N GLU A 535 12.75 20.69 -3.95
CA GLU A 535 11.66 20.35 -4.88
C GLU A 535 10.25 20.54 -4.27
N LEU A 536 10.14 20.49 -2.94
CA LEU A 536 8.88 20.63 -2.21
C LEU A 536 8.63 22.06 -1.69
N ALA A 537 9.65 22.88 -1.50
CA ALA A 537 9.49 24.25 -1.03
C ALA A 537 8.67 25.08 -2.04
N ASP A 538 7.39 25.29 -1.71
CA ASP A 538 6.40 25.92 -2.59
C ASP A 538 5.89 27.21 -1.91
N PRO A 539 6.18 28.39 -2.48
CA PRO A 539 5.77 29.67 -1.92
C PRO A 539 4.25 29.91 -2.07
N VAL A 540 3.56 29.19 -2.96
CA VAL A 540 2.11 29.34 -3.16
C VAL A 540 1.32 28.52 -2.13
N ARG A 541 1.91 27.42 -1.63
CA ARG A 541 1.35 26.60 -0.54
C ARG A 541 1.64 27.15 0.86
N LEU A 542 2.10 28.40 0.95
CA LEU A 542 2.10 29.20 2.17
C LEU A 542 0.65 29.51 2.58
N GLY A 543 -0.06 28.52 3.13
CA GLY A 543 -1.29 28.81 3.86
C GLY A 543 -1.00 29.75 5.02
N GLY A 544 -2.03 30.36 5.60
CA GLY A 544 -1.94 31.11 6.88
C GLY A 544 -1.52 30.26 8.09
N ASP A 545 -0.99 29.06 7.86
CA ASP A 545 -0.53 28.10 8.85
C ASP A 545 0.89 28.46 9.31
N ALA A 546 1.01 28.84 10.59
CA ALA A 546 2.27 29.19 11.22
C ALA A 546 3.26 28.02 11.28
N THR A 547 2.77 26.78 11.36
CA THR A 547 3.61 25.58 11.40
C THR A 547 4.32 25.37 10.07
N VAL A 548 3.61 25.54 8.96
CA VAL A 548 4.17 25.46 7.61
C VAL A 548 5.25 26.50 7.38
N ARG A 549 4.97 27.76 7.77
CA ARG A 549 5.95 28.84 7.68
C ARG A 549 7.20 28.54 8.49
N LYS A 550 7.06 28.01 9.70
CA LYS A 550 8.19 27.62 10.55
C LYS A 550 9.03 26.52 9.90
N SER A 551 8.41 25.46 9.39
CA SER A 551 9.15 24.37 8.73
C SER A 551 9.86 24.84 7.44
N LEU A 552 9.24 25.74 6.67
CA LEU A 552 9.88 26.35 5.50
C LEU A 552 11.07 27.21 5.90
N ALA A 553 10.94 28.04 6.94
CA ALA A 553 12.04 28.86 7.44
C ALA A 553 13.23 27.98 7.88
N THR A 554 12.98 26.90 8.65
CA THR A 554 14.02 25.95 9.04
C THR A 554 14.73 25.32 7.83
N GLY A 555 13.95 24.85 6.86
CA GLY A 555 14.51 24.24 5.64
C GLY A 555 15.34 25.23 4.82
N TRP A 556 14.86 26.47 4.68
CA TRP A 556 15.61 27.56 4.05
C TRP A 556 16.90 27.87 4.79
N GLY A 557 16.90 27.86 6.13
CA GLY A 557 18.11 28.07 6.91
C GLY A 557 19.17 26.99 6.70
N GLY A 558 18.77 25.74 6.48
CA GLY A 558 19.70 24.69 6.06
C GLY A 558 20.23 24.89 4.65
N LEU A 559 19.35 25.22 3.70
CA LEU A 559 19.69 25.37 2.29
C LEU A 559 20.57 26.61 2.02
N LEU A 560 20.28 27.75 2.64
CA LEU A 560 21.02 29.00 2.42
C LEU A 560 22.46 28.97 2.97
N ARG A 561 22.77 28.05 3.89
CA ARG A 561 24.15 27.80 4.35
C ARG A 561 25.01 27.07 3.30
N ARG A 562 24.38 26.50 2.26
CA ARG A 562 25.08 25.88 1.12
C ARG A 562 25.61 26.95 0.16
N PRO A 563 26.57 26.60 -0.72
CA PRO A 563 27.04 27.50 -1.77
C PRO A 563 25.89 28.08 -2.61
N ALA A 564 25.95 29.38 -2.92
CA ALA A 564 24.89 30.09 -3.65
C ALA A 564 24.37 29.39 -4.92
N PRO A 565 25.22 28.80 -5.78
CA PRO A 565 24.75 28.10 -6.98
C PRO A 565 23.76 26.96 -6.71
N GLU A 566 23.77 26.35 -5.51
CA GLU A 566 22.85 25.26 -5.15
C GLU A 566 21.40 25.74 -4.92
N TRP A 567 21.20 27.02 -4.63
CA TRP A 567 19.89 27.57 -4.22
C TRP A 567 19.42 28.81 -4.98
N THR A 568 20.28 29.52 -5.73
CA THR A 568 19.90 30.76 -6.42
C THR A 568 18.67 30.59 -7.31
N GLY A 569 18.63 29.53 -8.15
CA GLY A 569 17.49 29.30 -9.03
C GLY A 569 16.16 29.05 -8.29
N VAL A 570 16.22 28.52 -7.07
CA VAL A 570 15.04 28.24 -6.24
C VAL A 570 14.55 29.54 -5.59
N VAL A 571 15.47 30.35 -5.07
CA VAL A 571 15.17 31.70 -4.56
C VAL A 571 14.55 32.57 -5.63
N GLU A 572 15.04 32.53 -6.88
CA GLU A 572 14.44 33.29 -7.98
C GLU A 572 12.96 32.93 -8.20
N ARG A 573 12.58 31.65 -8.13
CA ARG A 573 11.17 31.22 -8.21
C ARG A 573 10.32 31.79 -7.06
N TRP A 574 10.89 31.85 -5.85
CA TRP A 574 10.23 32.44 -4.69
C TRP A 574 10.06 33.96 -4.84
N LEU A 575 11.09 34.67 -5.31
CA LEU A 575 11.04 36.12 -5.57
C LEU A 575 10.04 36.48 -6.68
N ILE A 576 9.88 35.63 -7.70
CA ILE A 576 8.83 35.78 -8.71
C ILE A 576 7.45 35.73 -8.06
N THR A 577 7.24 34.81 -7.10
CA THR A 577 5.96 34.67 -6.39
C THR A 577 5.65 35.91 -5.54
N CYS A 578 6.67 36.58 -4.98
CA CYS A 578 6.50 37.84 -4.25
C CYS A 578 5.98 39.02 -5.09
N GLN A 579 5.96 38.90 -6.43
CA GLN A 579 5.37 39.94 -7.28
C GLN A 579 3.87 40.06 -7.06
N ASP A 580 3.18 38.97 -6.69
CA ASP A 580 1.81 39.04 -6.15
C ASP A 580 1.84 39.66 -4.75
N ALA A 581 1.15 40.78 -4.58
CA ALA A 581 1.07 41.51 -3.32
C ALA A 581 0.57 40.65 -2.15
N ARG A 582 -0.28 39.64 -2.42
CA ARG A 582 -0.82 38.72 -1.39
C ARG A 582 0.25 37.77 -0.83
N CYS A 583 1.27 37.46 -1.63
CA CYS A 583 2.33 36.52 -1.25
C CYS A 583 3.62 37.23 -0.82
N ARG A 584 3.80 38.51 -1.18
CA ARG A 584 5.03 39.27 -0.98
C ARG A 584 5.56 39.21 0.45
N GLU A 585 4.74 39.63 1.40
CA GLU A 585 5.14 39.72 2.80
C GLU A 585 5.37 38.33 3.44
N PRO A 586 4.45 37.35 3.32
CA PRO A 586 4.67 36.00 3.88
C PRO A 586 5.91 35.30 3.31
N VAL A 587 6.15 35.41 2.01
CA VAL A 587 7.31 34.77 1.36
C VAL A 587 8.62 35.44 1.82
N ALA A 588 8.66 36.77 1.85
CA ALA A 588 9.82 37.52 2.32
C ALA A 588 10.12 37.23 3.80
N GLU A 589 9.09 37.12 4.64
CA GLU A 589 9.22 36.76 6.05
C GLU A 589 9.85 35.37 6.22
N VAL A 590 9.40 34.37 5.46
CA VAL A 590 9.97 33.00 5.52
C VAL A 590 11.44 32.98 5.09
N LEU A 591 11.78 33.65 3.99
CA LEU A 591 13.17 33.72 3.52
C LEU A 591 14.09 34.42 4.54
N ALA A 592 13.63 35.54 5.10
CA ALA A 592 14.38 36.26 6.13
C ALA A 592 14.52 35.46 7.43
N ALA A 593 13.45 34.79 7.88
CA ALA A 593 13.47 33.91 9.04
C ALA A 593 14.45 32.73 8.84
N GLY A 594 14.59 32.23 7.62
CA GLY A 594 15.58 31.21 7.27
C GLY A 594 17.04 31.68 7.44
N CYS A 595 17.33 32.97 7.23
CA CYS A 595 18.65 33.52 7.53
C CYS A 595 18.90 33.60 9.05
N GLY A 596 17.85 33.81 9.85
CA GLY A 596 17.98 34.09 11.28
C GLY A 596 18.88 35.31 11.52
N ALA A 597 19.73 35.25 12.56
CA ALA A 597 20.69 36.30 12.88
C ALA A 597 22.01 36.23 12.06
N ASP A 598 22.11 35.33 11.08
CA ASP A 598 23.34 35.15 10.28
C ASP A 598 23.46 36.21 9.17
N THR A 599 24.28 37.23 9.43
CA THR A 599 24.50 38.36 8.51
C THR A 599 25.18 37.97 7.20
N VAL A 600 26.01 36.91 7.21
CA VAL A 600 26.69 36.42 6.00
C VAL A 600 25.69 35.75 5.07
N VAL A 601 24.81 34.91 5.62
CA VAL A 601 23.74 34.26 4.87
C VAL A 601 22.74 35.29 4.33
N ALA A 602 22.32 36.24 5.17
CA ALA A 602 21.44 37.35 4.76
C ALA A 602 22.05 38.18 3.63
N GLY A 603 23.34 38.54 3.72
CA GLY A 603 24.04 39.28 2.67
C GLY A 603 24.12 38.53 1.33
N ARG A 604 24.33 37.21 1.37
CA ARG A 604 24.31 36.36 0.16
C ARG A 604 22.91 36.31 -0.47
N LEU A 605 21.87 36.12 0.34
CA LEU A 605 20.48 36.12 -0.12
C LEU A 605 20.12 37.47 -0.77
N PHE A 606 20.45 38.58 -0.10
CA PHE A 606 20.19 39.92 -0.62
C PHE A 606 20.93 40.19 -1.94
N ARG A 607 22.19 39.75 -2.07
CA ARG A 607 22.94 39.83 -3.32
C ARG A 607 22.26 39.04 -4.44
N ALA A 608 21.82 37.81 -4.18
CA ALA A 608 21.09 37.01 -5.18
C ALA A 608 19.79 37.71 -5.61
N ALA A 609 19.04 38.31 -4.68
CA ALA A 609 17.85 39.09 -4.97
C ALA A 609 18.15 40.35 -5.81
N GLN A 610 19.28 41.03 -5.57
CA GLN A 610 19.72 42.14 -6.42
C GLN A 610 20.06 41.69 -7.85
N GLU A 611 20.77 40.58 -7.99
CA GLU A 611 21.12 40.00 -9.29
C GLU A 611 19.85 39.60 -10.07
N TRP A 612 18.87 38.98 -9.40
CA TRP A 612 17.55 38.70 -9.97
C TRP A 612 16.81 39.95 -10.43
N ARG A 613 16.81 41.04 -9.63
CA ARG A 613 16.19 42.32 -10.03
C ARG A 613 16.85 42.90 -11.27
N ARG A 614 18.19 42.80 -11.39
CA ARG A 614 18.94 43.34 -12.54
C ARG A 614 18.61 42.64 -13.85
N LYS A 615 18.23 41.36 -13.82
CA LYS A 615 17.86 40.60 -15.03
C LYS A 615 16.65 41.20 -15.77
N GLU A 616 15.72 41.82 -15.06
CA GLU A 616 14.56 42.50 -15.64
C GLU A 616 14.08 43.61 -14.70
N PRO A 617 14.52 44.86 -14.91
CA PRO A 617 14.15 45.98 -14.05
C PRO A 617 12.65 46.29 -14.17
N GLY A 618 11.98 46.50 -13.04
CA GLY A 618 10.58 46.92 -13.00
C GLY A 618 10.11 47.24 -11.58
N ALA A 619 9.08 48.07 -11.45
CA ALA A 619 8.53 48.49 -10.15
C ALA A 619 8.16 47.29 -9.23
N PRO A 620 7.52 46.20 -9.71
CA PRO A 620 7.21 45.06 -8.86
C PRO A 620 8.45 44.39 -8.24
N ARG A 621 9.57 44.31 -8.96
CA ARG A 621 10.81 43.72 -8.42
C ARG A 621 11.53 44.63 -7.43
N ALA A 622 11.38 45.94 -7.59
CA ALA A 622 11.88 46.92 -6.62
C ALA A 622 11.13 46.78 -5.28
N ASP A 623 9.81 46.67 -5.32
CA ASP A 623 8.97 46.47 -4.12
C ASP A 623 9.31 45.17 -3.38
N VAL A 624 9.52 44.07 -4.13
CA VAL A 624 9.95 42.79 -3.56
C VAL A 624 11.29 42.91 -2.85
N LEU A 625 12.27 43.59 -3.48
CA LEU A 625 13.60 43.76 -2.87
C LEU A 625 13.55 44.63 -1.62
N SER A 626 12.78 45.72 -1.63
CA SER A 626 12.59 46.59 -0.46
C SER A 626 11.90 45.84 0.68
N CYS A 627 10.87 45.05 0.38
CA CYS A 627 10.18 44.22 1.37
C CYS A 627 11.13 43.17 1.97
N LEU A 628 11.92 42.48 1.14
CA LEU A 628 12.91 41.51 1.62
C LEU A 628 13.96 42.15 2.52
N LEU A 629 14.48 43.33 2.13
CA LEU A 629 15.45 44.07 2.95
C LEU A 629 14.87 44.40 4.34
N GLN A 630 13.66 44.95 4.38
CA GLN A 630 12.97 45.25 5.63
C GLN A 630 12.82 44.01 6.53
N LYS A 631 12.47 42.85 5.96
CA LYS A 631 12.34 41.60 6.72
C LYS A 631 13.69 41.06 7.18
N LEU A 632 14.75 41.20 6.39
CA LEU A 632 16.12 40.83 6.79
C LEU A 632 16.61 41.71 7.94
N ASP A 633 16.41 43.02 7.86
CA ASP A 633 16.77 43.98 8.92
C ASP A 633 16.02 43.64 10.22
N THR A 634 14.72 43.37 10.11
CA THR A 634 13.89 42.93 11.26
C THR A 634 14.42 41.64 11.88
N ALA A 635 14.77 40.63 11.06
CA ALA A 635 15.32 39.36 11.54
C ALA A 635 16.69 39.51 12.22
N GLN A 636 17.44 40.57 11.89
CA GLN A 636 18.72 40.93 12.49
C GLN A 636 18.58 41.85 13.72
N GLY A 637 17.34 42.23 14.09
CA GLY A 637 17.07 43.16 15.20
C GLY A 637 17.38 44.62 14.87
N ILE A 638 17.47 44.98 13.58
CA ILE A 638 17.64 46.34 13.11
C ILE A 638 16.24 46.94 12.91
N GLU A 639 15.76 47.72 13.88
CA GLU A 639 14.50 48.44 13.72
C GLU A 639 14.66 49.59 12.72
N PRO A 640 13.70 49.80 11.81
CA PRO A 640 13.71 50.97 10.96
C PRO A 640 13.59 52.21 11.84
N TYR A 641 14.56 53.13 11.72
CA TYR A 641 14.47 54.46 12.32
C TYR A 641 13.17 55.10 11.86
N GLY A 642 12.18 55.17 12.75
CA GLY A 642 10.98 55.95 12.53
C GLY A 642 11.42 57.39 12.31
N HIS A 643 11.15 57.95 11.12
CA HIS A 643 11.12 59.39 10.99
C HIS A 643 10.07 59.90 11.96
N ALA A 644 10.53 60.49 13.07
CA ALA A 644 9.71 61.35 13.90
C ALA A 644 9.09 62.40 12.98
N ALA A 645 7.76 62.36 12.86
CA ALA A 645 6.97 63.47 12.35
C ALA A 645 6.59 64.38 13.52
#